data_AF-A0A2V8SVX2-F1
#
_entry.id   AF-A0A2V8SVX2-F1
#
_cell.length_a   1.000
_cell.length_b   1.000
_cell.length_c   1.000
_cell.angle_alpha   90.00
_cell.angle_beta   90.00
_cell.angle_gamma   90.00
#
_symmetry.space_group_name_H-M   'P 1'
#
loop_
_entity.id
_entity.type
_entity.pdbx_description
1 polymer ?
#
loop_
_entity_poly.entity_id
_entity_poly.type
_entity_poly.pdbx_seq_one_letter_code
_entity_poly.pdbx_strand_id
1 'polypeptide(L)'
;AARGDSRTLRRVAVIIGVVLLLTCLVVTWGRPDDFRLGREAPVSFLRAPELFFPVLVACASAWALWAFVRGRRGATALLLAVLAFDLALWGQSSGWRLSSPKSDDELFRTPETVKLLRERGPRDAASYRVLTVPHTFDPAVAPVPPSVSHSTDWVLWTQPDVYMMHAVQNAAGYDGFGLARYSQLAGDMKVWGELTDPDATLRGPSRSVDLLNVRYLISMRRKSDREAANKTEDAKAGDTKANAAGANAPSFPAATQKFGGLMFAEEDLGLTNVGAGKRLRFAVEPLEIDRVALVTNLSWSEGVPDGATVGRVRLTASDGRVFEFALRAGADTAEWAYDRPDIRSRIRHRRPAVATSYTVEDAQGKYEGHTYVTSFALPEKVAVTGGEIVAEASPKWPDLLISVFRVSLVDAVAGKTYPLRREWMSVETTRADATAQTNSNSTQGEMESSNGGGGAARWRLLAQTAYVDIYENERALPRAWLATQARALGEQAALEVIRTGRLPDGSKWEPRRTALVESEPTTVASQTGATAAPVGDGTNTRAEVTRYEPNRVDVKTSAGAPSILVLSENQYPGWRAYLDGQSVGVLRVDYALRGVEVPAGAHEVRFVYVPKSVIIGLLISALAALALILWLMRLLPEERLARIARRNRHKEETQVREEV
;
A
#
# COMPACT_ATOMS: atom_id res chain seq x y z
N ALA A 1 -31.77 -51.10 11.50
CA ALA A 1 -31.47 -49.66 11.64
C ALA A 1 -29.98 -49.31 11.49
N ALA A 2 -29.05 -50.00 12.18
CA ALA A 2 -27.61 -49.62 12.21
C ALA A 2 -26.84 -49.66 10.86
N ARG A 3 -27.19 -50.56 9.92
CA ARG A 3 -26.51 -50.65 8.60
C ARG A 3 -26.88 -49.54 7.60
N GLY A 4 -28.03 -48.88 7.79
CA GLY A 4 -28.45 -47.75 6.95
C GLY A 4 -27.68 -46.46 7.25
N ASP A 5 -27.20 -46.32 8.48
CA ASP A 5 -26.54 -45.10 8.97
C ASP A 5 -25.09 -44.99 8.47
N SER A 6 -24.35 -46.10 8.35
CA SER A 6 -22.96 -46.06 7.85
C SER A 6 -22.86 -45.77 6.35
N ARG A 7 -23.83 -46.25 5.54
CA ARG A 7 -23.92 -45.91 4.11
C ARG A 7 -24.24 -44.44 3.89
N THR A 8 -25.08 -43.87 4.74
CA THR A 8 -25.46 -42.45 4.67
C THR A 8 -24.27 -41.56 5.08
N LEU A 9 -23.57 -41.90 6.17
CA LEU A 9 -22.34 -41.23 6.60
C LEU A 9 -21.23 -41.29 5.53
N ARG A 10 -21.01 -42.44 4.89
CA ARG A 10 -20.05 -42.54 3.78
C ARG A 10 -20.43 -41.64 2.60
N ARG A 11 -21.71 -41.57 2.23
CA ARG A 11 -22.17 -40.70 1.13
C ARG A 11 -21.98 -39.22 1.46
N VAL A 12 -22.31 -38.81 2.68
CA VAL A 12 -22.09 -37.42 3.14
C VAL A 12 -20.60 -37.07 3.15
N ALA A 13 -19.74 -37.95 3.67
CA ALA A 13 -18.30 -37.74 3.68
C ALA A 13 -17.72 -37.63 2.25
N VAL A 14 -18.20 -38.46 1.31
CA VAL A 14 -17.81 -38.37 -0.11
C VAL A 14 -18.26 -37.04 -0.73
N ILE A 15 -19.49 -36.61 -0.47
CA ILE A 15 -19.99 -35.32 -0.99
C ILE A 15 -19.17 -34.15 -0.44
N ILE A 16 -18.91 -34.12 0.88
CA ILE A 16 -18.07 -33.09 1.51
C ILE A 16 -16.66 -33.11 0.91
N GLY A 17 -16.06 -34.30 0.75
CA GLY A 17 -14.74 -34.45 0.15
C GLY A 17 -14.68 -33.96 -1.30
N VAL A 18 -15.71 -34.25 -2.10
CA VAL A 18 -15.82 -33.77 -3.49
C VAL A 18 -15.99 -32.26 -3.55
N VAL A 19 -16.84 -31.68 -2.68
CA VAL A 19 -17.03 -30.22 -2.62
C VAL A 19 -15.74 -29.52 -2.20
N LEU A 20 -15.03 -30.04 -1.18
CA LEU A 20 -13.72 -29.52 -0.76
C LEU A 20 -12.69 -29.62 -1.89
N LEU A 21 -12.59 -30.77 -2.56
CA LEU A 21 -11.68 -30.97 -3.68
C LEU A 21 -11.97 -29.98 -4.81
N LEU A 22 -13.23 -29.87 -5.25
CA LEU A 22 -13.63 -28.96 -6.33
C LEU A 22 -13.40 -27.50 -5.95
N THR A 23 -13.67 -27.12 -4.69
CA THR A 23 -13.41 -25.76 -4.19
C THR A 23 -11.91 -25.47 -4.24
N CYS A 24 -11.07 -26.38 -3.75
CA CYS A 24 -9.61 -26.25 -3.84
C CYS A 24 -9.15 -26.12 -5.29
N LEU A 25 -9.62 -26.99 -6.18
CA LEU A 25 -9.28 -27.00 -7.61
C LEU A 25 -9.66 -25.69 -8.32
N VAL A 26 -10.85 -25.16 -8.05
CA VAL A 26 -11.30 -23.87 -8.63
C VAL A 26 -10.49 -22.70 -8.07
N VAL A 27 -10.15 -22.72 -6.78
CA VAL A 27 -9.36 -21.66 -6.15
C VAL A 27 -7.89 -21.70 -6.60
N THR A 28 -7.34 -22.87 -6.94
CA THR A 28 -5.94 -23.01 -7.38
C THR A 28 -5.77 -22.86 -8.89
N TRP A 29 -6.67 -23.41 -9.71
CA TRP A 29 -6.53 -23.43 -11.17
C TRP A 29 -7.55 -22.57 -11.93
N GLY A 30 -8.63 -22.10 -11.28
CA GLY A 30 -9.64 -21.23 -11.88
C GLY A 30 -9.36 -19.73 -11.73
N ARG A 31 -8.18 -19.33 -11.24
CA ARG A 31 -7.82 -17.92 -11.11
C ARG A 31 -7.59 -17.33 -12.50
N PRO A 32 -8.21 -16.18 -12.84
CA PRO A 32 -7.88 -15.46 -14.06
C PRO A 32 -6.39 -15.10 -14.08
N ASP A 33 -5.74 -15.14 -15.25
CA ASP A 33 -4.31 -14.81 -15.40
C ASP A 33 -3.96 -13.39 -14.89
N ASP A 34 -4.95 -12.48 -14.95
CA ASP A 34 -4.87 -11.10 -14.47
C ASP A 34 -4.98 -10.96 -12.94
N PHE A 35 -5.38 -12.03 -12.22
CA PHE A 35 -5.51 -12.02 -10.76
C PHE A 35 -4.17 -12.39 -10.10
N ARG A 36 -3.21 -11.46 -10.15
CA ARG A 36 -1.92 -11.57 -9.45
C ARG A 36 -1.91 -10.68 -8.21
N LEU A 37 -1.79 -11.32 -7.06
CA LEU A 37 -1.51 -10.62 -5.81
C LEU A 37 -0.09 -10.06 -5.91
N GLY A 38 0.11 -8.80 -5.52
CA GLY A 38 1.42 -8.15 -5.41
C GLY A 38 2.35 -8.83 -4.40
N ARG A 39 1.81 -9.74 -3.59
CA ARG A 39 2.57 -10.67 -2.76
C ARG A 39 2.05 -12.09 -2.91
N GLU A 40 2.93 -12.99 -3.29
CA GLU A 40 2.69 -14.44 -3.15
C GLU A 40 2.86 -14.82 -1.67
N ALA A 41 1.82 -14.61 -0.86
CA ALA A 41 1.78 -15.23 0.43
C ALA A 41 1.51 -16.73 0.24
N PRO A 42 2.36 -17.65 0.72
CA PRO A 42 2.01 -19.06 0.77
C PRO A 42 0.84 -19.22 1.76
N VAL A 43 -0.38 -19.20 1.22
CA VAL A 43 -1.63 -19.43 1.95
C VAL A 43 -1.64 -20.90 2.34
N SER A 44 -1.15 -21.23 3.52
CA SER A 44 -1.28 -22.56 4.10
C SER A 44 -2.42 -22.56 5.12
N PHE A 45 -3.01 -23.74 5.33
CA PHE A 45 -4.08 -23.96 6.33
C PHE A 45 -3.70 -23.42 7.73
N LEU A 46 -2.41 -23.50 8.08
CA LEU A 46 -1.87 -23.04 9.36
C LEU A 46 -1.57 -21.54 9.40
N ARG A 47 -1.45 -20.88 8.23
CA ARG A 47 -1.04 -19.48 8.11
C ARG A 47 -2.19 -18.52 7.83
N ALA A 48 -3.33 -19.02 7.32
CA ALA A 48 -4.53 -18.23 7.09
C ALA A 48 -5.76 -18.92 7.72
N PRO A 49 -5.75 -19.18 9.04
CA PRO A 49 -6.85 -19.84 9.75
C PRO A 49 -8.24 -19.26 9.43
N GLU A 50 -8.32 -17.95 9.20
CA GLU A 50 -9.51 -17.20 8.82
C GLU A 50 -10.17 -17.69 7.51
N LEU A 51 -9.43 -18.32 6.60
CA LEU A 51 -9.98 -18.91 5.37
C LEU A 51 -10.55 -20.32 5.60
N PHE A 52 -10.08 -21.03 6.61
CA PHE A 52 -10.40 -22.45 6.83
C PHE A 52 -11.31 -22.71 8.02
N PHE A 53 -11.25 -21.89 9.06
CA PHE A 53 -12.17 -21.94 10.20
C PHE A 53 -13.64 -21.82 9.75
N PRO A 54 -14.03 -20.92 8.82
CA PRO A 54 -15.41 -20.89 8.33
C PRO A 54 -15.86 -22.21 7.70
N VAL A 55 -14.98 -22.91 6.98
CA VAL A 55 -15.29 -24.22 6.38
C VAL A 55 -15.45 -25.31 7.45
N LEU A 56 -14.56 -25.33 8.45
CA LEU A 56 -14.67 -26.26 9.58
C LEU A 56 -15.94 -26.02 10.39
N VAL A 57 -16.25 -24.76 10.69
CA VAL A 57 -17.47 -24.37 11.41
C VAL A 57 -18.71 -24.71 10.59
N ALA A 58 -18.73 -24.45 9.27
CA ALA A 58 -19.83 -24.88 8.41
C ALA A 58 -20.04 -26.40 8.44
N CYS A 59 -18.97 -27.19 8.42
CA CYS A 59 -19.05 -28.65 8.55
C CYS A 59 -19.59 -29.08 9.93
N ALA A 60 -19.11 -28.44 11.00
CA ALA A 60 -19.59 -28.69 12.35
C ALA A 60 -21.08 -28.32 12.51
N SER A 61 -21.51 -27.21 11.93
CA SER A 61 -22.90 -26.74 11.90
C SER A 61 -23.79 -27.73 11.15
N ALA A 62 -23.37 -28.21 9.99
CA ALA A 62 -24.10 -29.24 9.25
C ALA A 62 -24.24 -30.55 10.05
N TRP A 63 -23.19 -30.98 10.75
CA TRP A 63 -23.22 -32.16 11.60
C TRP A 63 -24.13 -31.98 12.82
N ALA A 64 -24.06 -30.83 13.49
CA ALA A 64 -24.91 -30.49 14.62
C ALA A 64 -26.40 -30.45 14.23
N LEU A 65 -26.72 -29.82 13.09
CA LEU A 65 -28.07 -29.81 12.52
C LEU A 65 -28.57 -31.22 12.20
N TRP A 66 -27.73 -32.05 11.59
CA TRP A 66 -28.09 -33.45 11.30
C TRP A 66 -28.36 -34.24 12.58
N ALA A 67 -27.52 -34.09 13.62
CA ALA A 67 -27.71 -34.74 14.91
C ALA A 67 -29.02 -34.28 15.59
N PHE A 68 -29.34 -32.99 15.48
CA PHE A 68 -30.56 -32.38 16.01
C PHE A 68 -31.81 -32.92 15.33
N VAL A 69 -31.85 -32.94 13.99
CA VAL A 69 -32.97 -33.49 13.21
C VAL A 69 -33.19 -34.98 13.48
N ARG A 70 -32.13 -35.74 13.78
CA ARG A 70 -32.21 -37.17 14.15
C ARG A 70 -32.63 -37.40 15.61
N GLY A 71 -32.90 -36.35 16.40
CA GLY A 71 -33.30 -36.47 17.80
C GLY A 71 -32.22 -37.09 18.70
N ARG A 72 -30.93 -36.94 18.35
CA ARG A 72 -29.85 -37.51 19.16
C ARG A 72 -29.73 -36.77 20.50
N ARG A 73 -29.50 -37.53 21.57
CA ARG A 73 -29.28 -36.95 22.92
C ARG A 73 -28.08 -36.00 22.89
N GLY A 74 -28.24 -34.80 23.47
CA GLY A 74 -27.22 -33.76 23.48
C GLY A 74 -27.10 -32.93 22.20
N ALA A 75 -27.88 -33.20 21.15
CA ALA A 75 -27.76 -32.48 19.88
C ALA A 75 -28.10 -30.98 19.98
N THR A 76 -29.04 -30.60 20.85
CA THR A 76 -29.33 -29.17 21.14
C THR A 76 -28.13 -28.47 21.76
N ALA A 77 -27.44 -29.12 22.71
CA ALA A 77 -26.25 -28.57 23.34
C ALA A 77 -25.09 -28.46 22.34
N LEU A 78 -24.92 -29.46 21.47
CA LEU A 78 -23.95 -29.42 20.38
C LEU A 78 -24.24 -28.27 19.40
N LEU A 79 -25.50 -28.07 19.00
CA LEU A 79 -25.90 -26.98 18.11
C LEU A 79 -25.60 -25.61 18.73
N LEU A 80 -25.94 -25.42 20.01
CA LEU A 80 -25.64 -24.19 20.74
C LEU A 80 -24.13 -23.96 20.92
N ALA A 81 -23.36 -25.02 21.18
CA ALA A 81 -21.92 -24.94 21.30
C ALA A 81 -21.24 -24.56 19.98
N VAL A 82 -21.67 -25.13 18.85
CA VAL A 82 -21.16 -24.76 17.53
C VAL A 82 -21.53 -23.31 17.18
N LEU A 83 -22.76 -22.88 17.46
CA LEU A 83 -23.18 -21.49 17.26
C LEU A 83 -22.37 -20.51 18.11
N ALA A 84 -22.15 -20.82 19.39
CA ALA A 84 -21.35 -19.98 20.27
C ALA A 84 -19.88 -19.92 19.80
N PHE A 85 -19.33 -21.04 19.33
CA PHE A 85 -17.98 -21.10 18.79
C PHE A 85 -17.84 -20.32 17.48
N ASP A 86 -18.84 -20.37 16.58
CA ASP A 86 -18.90 -19.58 15.34
C ASP A 86 -18.88 -18.07 15.63
N LEU A 87 -19.77 -17.63 16.53
CA LEU A 87 -19.84 -16.24 16.98
C LEU A 87 -18.54 -15.77 17.65
N ALA A 88 -17.89 -16.65 18.42
CA ALA A 88 -16.62 -16.35 19.07
C ALA A 88 -15.46 -16.27 18.06
N LEU A 89 -15.41 -17.15 17.06
CA LEU A 89 -14.38 -17.15 16.01
C LEU A 89 -14.43 -15.89 15.15
N TRP A 90 -15.64 -15.45 14.77
CA TRP A 90 -15.81 -14.24 13.96
C TRP A 90 -15.28 -12.99 14.69
N GLY A 91 -15.41 -12.94 16.02
CA GLY A 91 -14.87 -11.86 16.85
C GLY A 91 -13.36 -11.96 17.16
N GLN A 92 -12.69 -13.08 16.84
CA GLN A 92 -11.27 -13.31 17.20
C GLN A 92 -10.30 -13.21 16.01
N SER A 93 -10.79 -13.36 14.77
CA SER A 93 -9.93 -13.49 13.57
C SER A 93 -9.43 -12.17 12.99
N SER A 94 -9.74 -11.03 13.61
CA SER A 94 -9.28 -9.71 13.19
C SER A 94 -8.82 -8.90 14.40
N GLY A 95 -7.86 -8.00 14.24
CA GLY A 95 -7.10 -7.31 15.31
C GLY A 95 -7.89 -6.44 16.32
N TRP A 96 -9.22 -6.56 16.39
CA TRP A 96 -10.12 -5.82 17.27
C TRP A 96 -9.81 -5.98 18.77
N ARG A 97 -9.11 -7.06 19.14
CA ARG A 97 -8.78 -7.38 20.54
C ARG A 97 -7.66 -6.53 21.14
N LEU A 98 -6.83 -5.90 20.30
CA LEU A 98 -5.60 -5.24 20.74
C LEU A 98 -5.80 -3.80 21.20
N SER A 99 -6.84 -3.13 20.71
CA SER A 99 -7.26 -1.79 21.15
C SER A 99 -8.66 -1.50 20.63
N SER A 100 -9.69 -1.95 21.36
CA SER A 100 -11.06 -1.54 21.04
C SER A 100 -11.24 -0.07 21.47
N PRO A 101 -11.64 0.82 20.55
CA PRO A 101 -11.97 2.22 20.88
C PRO A 101 -13.02 2.26 21.99
N LYS A 102 -12.88 3.21 22.92
CA LYS A 102 -13.89 3.39 23.98
C LYS A 102 -15.17 3.91 23.35
N SER A 103 -16.33 3.62 23.96
CA SER A 103 -17.64 4.02 23.42
C SER A 103 -17.82 5.54 23.24
N ASP A 104 -17.02 6.35 23.94
CA ASP A 104 -16.99 7.80 23.86
C ASP A 104 -15.93 8.36 22.88
N ASP A 105 -15.16 7.48 22.24
CA ASP A 105 -14.20 7.83 21.20
C ASP A 105 -14.89 8.48 20.00
N GLU A 106 -14.20 9.42 19.35
CA GLU A 106 -14.71 10.13 18.18
C GLU A 106 -14.97 9.20 16.98
N LEU A 107 -14.41 7.98 16.99
CA LEU A 107 -14.74 6.94 16.03
C LEU A 107 -16.24 6.58 15.99
N PHE A 108 -16.91 6.60 17.14
CA PHE A 108 -18.35 6.39 17.20
C PHE A 108 -19.14 7.67 16.83
N ARG A 109 -18.43 8.74 16.45
CA ARG A 109 -18.95 10.04 16.03
C ARG A 109 -18.41 10.37 14.63
N THR A 110 -18.58 11.61 14.20
CA THR A 110 -17.97 12.10 12.96
C THR A 110 -16.63 12.79 13.27
N PRO A 111 -15.50 12.26 12.77
CA PRO A 111 -14.16 12.82 12.91
C PRO A 111 -14.09 14.32 12.52
N GLU A 112 -13.35 15.13 13.29
CA GLU A 112 -13.05 16.54 12.95
C GLU A 112 -12.51 16.68 11.52
N THR A 113 -11.63 15.77 11.11
CA THR A 113 -11.09 15.70 9.75
C THR A 113 -12.17 15.57 8.69
N VAL A 114 -13.18 14.72 8.92
CA VAL A 114 -14.32 14.52 8.02
C VAL A 114 -15.19 15.78 7.94
N LYS A 115 -15.39 16.48 9.06
CA LYS A 115 -16.13 17.75 9.08
C LYS A 115 -15.40 18.80 8.24
N LEU A 116 -14.09 18.97 8.45
CA LEU A 116 -13.26 19.90 7.69
C LEU A 116 -13.24 19.58 6.19
N LEU A 117 -13.17 18.30 5.82
CA LEU A 117 -13.23 17.88 4.41
C LEU A 117 -14.59 18.20 3.77
N ARG A 118 -15.70 18.07 4.51
CA ARG A 118 -17.03 18.44 4.02
C ARG A 118 -17.23 19.96 3.91
N GLU A 119 -16.62 20.72 4.81
CA GLU A 119 -16.70 22.18 4.81
C GLU A 119 -15.83 22.81 3.73
N ARG A 120 -14.62 22.30 3.52
CA ARG A 120 -13.59 22.89 2.65
C ARG A 120 -13.45 22.20 1.30
N GLY A 121 -13.87 20.95 1.19
CA GLY A 121 -13.75 20.15 -0.03
C GLY A 121 -15.00 20.18 -0.92
N PRO A 122 -14.96 19.45 -2.06
CA PRO A 122 -16.13 19.29 -2.91
C PRO A 122 -17.33 18.73 -2.14
N ARG A 123 -18.53 19.23 -2.45
CA ARG A 123 -19.79 18.78 -1.82
C ARG A 123 -20.04 17.29 -2.03
N ASP A 124 -19.70 16.77 -3.20
CA ASP A 124 -19.77 15.34 -3.49
C ASP A 124 -18.50 14.64 -2.99
N ALA A 125 -18.61 13.90 -1.89
CA ALA A 125 -17.50 13.14 -1.31
C ALA A 125 -16.99 12.02 -2.25
N ALA A 126 -17.79 11.55 -3.20
CA ALA A 126 -17.37 10.56 -4.20
C ALA A 126 -16.50 11.17 -5.31
N SER A 127 -16.42 12.49 -5.42
CA SER A 127 -15.65 13.18 -6.47
C SER A 127 -14.13 13.21 -6.22
N TYR A 128 -13.69 12.84 -5.02
CA TYR A 128 -12.28 12.82 -4.63
C TYR A 128 -11.93 11.59 -3.78
N ARG A 129 -10.62 11.32 -3.65
CA ARG A 129 -10.07 10.43 -2.63
C ARG A 129 -9.18 11.20 -1.66
N VAL A 130 -9.07 10.66 -0.45
CA VAL A 130 -7.99 11.01 0.50
C VAL A 130 -6.89 9.96 0.42
N LEU A 131 -5.70 10.30 0.92
CA LEU A 131 -4.65 9.36 1.24
C LEU A 131 -4.26 9.60 2.69
N THR A 132 -4.38 8.59 3.55
CA THR A 132 -3.88 8.68 4.92
C THR A 132 -2.47 8.11 4.99
N VAL A 133 -1.59 8.79 5.72
CA VAL A 133 -0.23 8.31 5.98
C VAL A 133 0.08 8.34 7.48
N PRO A 134 0.68 7.27 8.03
CA PRO A 134 0.94 7.14 9.47
C PRO A 134 2.24 7.84 9.90
N HIS A 135 2.74 8.80 9.12
CA HIS A 135 3.96 9.54 9.42
C HIS A 135 3.70 11.04 9.28
N THR A 136 4.56 11.85 9.88
CA THR A 136 4.56 13.30 9.63
C THR A 136 5.01 13.58 8.20
N PHE A 137 4.37 14.54 7.55
CA PHE A 137 4.72 14.97 6.20
C PHE A 137 4.89 16.49 6.19
N ASP A 138 6.00 16.94 5.61
CA ASP A 138 6.26 18.35 5.31
C ASP A 138 6.70 18.47 3.85
N PRO A 139 5.93 19.14 2.98
CA PRO A 139 6.31 19.27 1.57
C PRO A 139 7.62 20.04 1.36
N ALA A 140 8.07 20.86 2.33
CA ALA A 140 9.29 21.64 2.25
C ALA A 140 10.53 20.90 2.79
N VAL A 141 10.35 19.84 3.58
CA VAL A 141 11.46 19.12 4.23
C VAL A 141 11.46 17.66 3.79
N ALA A 142 12.59 17.20 3.25
CA ALA A 142 12.82 15.78 2.95
C ALA A 142 13.85 15.19 3.92
N PRO A 143 13.71 13.92 4.35
CA PRO A 143 12.74 12.95 3.88
C PRO A 143 11.59 12.74 4.87
N VAL A 144 10.58 11.99 4.42
CA VAL A 144 9.58 11.44 5.33
C VAL A 144 10.20 10.29 6.12
N PRO A 145 10.06 10.24 7.46
CA PRO A 145 10.50 9.08 8.24
C PRO A 145 9.89 7.80 7.65
N PRO A 146 10.67 6.73 7.44
CA PRO A 146 10.14 5.48 6.92
C PRO A 146 8.96 5.02 7.79
N SER A 147 7.94 4.45 7.14
CA SER A 147 6.88 3.72 7.84
C SER A 147 7.55 2.69 8.75
N VAL A 148 7.50 2.94 10.06
CA VAL A 148 7.71 1.89 11.05
C VAL A 148 6.47 1.03 10.98
N SER A 149 6.47 0.12 10.01
CA SER A 149 5.50 -0.96 9.94
C SER A 149 5.56 -1.66 11.30
N HIS A 150 4.47 -1.51 12.06
CA HIS A 150 4.25 -1.98 13.44
C HIS A 150 4.58 -1.06 14.63
N SER A 151 4.98 0.21 14.50
CA SER A 151 5.15 1.05 15.70
C SER A 151 3.81 1.50 16.30
N THR A 152 3.47 0.96 17.47
CA THR A 152 3.02 1.63 18.72
C THR A 152 2.09 2.86 18.70
N ASP A 153 2.14 3.73 17.69
CA ASP A 153 1.26 4.89 17.55
C ASP A 153 0.07 4.50 16.65
N TRP A 154 -0.83 3.68 17.19
CA TRP A 154 -2.17 3.45 16.60
C TRP A 154 -2.94 4.79 16.59
N VAL A 155 -2.64 5.65 15.65
CA VAL A 155 -3.39 6.88 15.42
C VAL A 155 -4.58 6.51 14.56
N LEU A 156 -5.71 6.32 15.24
CA LEU A 156 -6.99 5.96 14.64
C LEU A 156 -7.34 6.85 13.43
N TRP A 157 -6.93 8.12 13.47
CA TRP A 157 -7.13 9.13 12.42
C TRP A 157 -6.42 8.89 11.09
N THR A 158 -5.40 8.03 11.06
CA THR A 158 -4.68 7.67 9.83
C THR A 158 -5.11 6.30 9.29
N GLN A 159 -6.07 5.64 9.93
CA GLN A 159 -6.60 4.36 9.48
C GLN A 159 -7.51 4.56 8.25
N PRO A 160 -7.30 3.79 7.16
CA PRO A 160 -8.06 4.01 5.93
C PRO A 160 -9.57 3.84 6.08
N ASP A 161 -9.99 2.84 6.86
CA ASP A 161 -11.39 2.42 6.99
C ASP A 161 -12.28 3.46 7.70
N VAL A 162 -11.68 4.32 8.54
CA VAL A 162 -12.41 5.34 9.32
C VAL A 162 -13.15 6.31 8.42
N TYR A 163 -12.52 6.73 7.32
CA TYR A 163 -13.09 7.69 6.38
C TYR A 163 -14.17 7.07 5.49
N MET A 164 -14.03 5.78 5.19
CA MET A 164 -14.98 5.04 4.35
C MET A 164 -16.36 4.94 5.01
N MET A 165 -16.45 4.84 6.34
CA MET A 165 -17.71 4.89 7.08
C MET A 165 -18.48 6.21 6.90
N HIS A 166 -17.79 7.27 6.48
CA HIS A 166 -18.37 8.60 6.22
C HIS A 166 -18.49 8.93 4.74
N ALA A 167 -18.42 7.92 3.87
CA ALA A 167 -18.44 8.02 2.40
C ALA A 167 -17.27 8.81 1.79
N VAL A 168 -16.17 8.98 2.54
CA VAL A 168 -14.92 9.56 2.03
C VAL A 168 -13.99 8.42 1.65
N GLN A 169 -13.71 8.28 0.36
CA GLN A 169 -12.87 7.19 -0.13
C GLN A 169 -11.40 7.45 0.18
N ASN A 170 -10.69 6.40 0.58
CA ASN A 170 -9.25 6.44 0.79
C ASN A 170 -8.54 5.63 -0.30
N ALA A 171 -7.44 6.16 -0.83
CA ALA A 171 -6.57 5.44 -1.75
C ALA A 171 -5.72 4.38 -1.00
N ALA A 172 -5.38 4.64 0.26
CA ALA A 172 -4.95 3.60 1.18
C ALA A 172 -6.13 2.65 1.46
N GLY A 173 -5.90 1.33 1.48
CA GLY A 173 -6.96 0.34 1.72
C GLY A 173 -7.88 0.04 0.53
N TYR A 174 -7.79 0.79 -0.58
CA TYR A 174 -8.55 0.52 -1.82
C TYR A 174 -8.19 -0.85 -2.45
N ASP A 175 -7.14 -1.49 -1.97
CA ASP A 175 -6.65 -2.76 -2.46
C ASP A 175 -6.49 -3.78 -1.33
N GLY A 176 -7.62 -4.17 -0.73
CA GLY A 176 -7.67 -5.23 0.28
C GLY A 176 -7.19 -6.60 -0.23
N PHE A 177 -7.05 -6.77 -1.55
CA PHE A 177 -6.42 -7.94 -2.16
C PHE A 177 -4.92 -7.75 -2.44
N GLY A 178 -4.40 -6.51 -2.38
CA GLY A 178 -3.03 -6.21 -2.73
C GLY A 178 -2.70 -6.52 -4.20
N LEU A 179 -3.60 -6.28 -5.15
CA LEU A 179 -3.36 -6.33 -6.59
C LEU A 179 -2.04 -5.63 -6.97
N ALA A 180 -1.15 -6.38 -7.61
CA ALA A 180 0.23 -5.94 -7.88
C ALA A 180 0.30 -4.56 -8.57
N ARG A 181 -0.49 -4.39 -9.64
CA ARG A 181 -0.47 -3.15 -10.43
C ARG A 181 -1.05 -1.95 -9.68
N TYR A 182 -2.07 -2.15 -8.86
CA TYR A 182 -2.58 -1.03 -8.04
C TYR A 182 -1.53 -0.63 -7.01
N SER A 183 -0.95 -1.60 -6.30
CA SER A 183 0.13 -1.36 -5.34
C SER A 183 1.29 -0.57 -5.97
N GLN A 184 1.77 -1.00 -7.14
CA GLN A 184 2.87 -0.36 -7.87
C GLN A 184 2.52 1.06 -8.36
N LEU A 185 1.29 1.26 -8.86
CA LEU A 185 0.77 2.58 -9.23
C LEU A 185 0.71 3.52 -8.03
N ALA A 186 0.25 3.01 -6.88
CA ALA A 186 0.06 3.74 -5.64
C ALA A 186 1.38 3.99 -4.86
N GLY A 187 2.55 3.83 -5.47
CA GLY A 187 3.84 4.06 -4.82
C GLY A 187 4.39 2.84 -4.07
N ASP A 188 4.17 1.66 -4.65
CA ASP A 188 4.48 0.36 -4.04
C ASP A 188 3.82 0.22 -2.66
N MET A 189 2.54 0.62 -2.60
CA MET A 189 1.75 0.71 -1.38
C MET A 189 1.46 -0.68 -0.83
N LYS A 190 1.69 -0.87 0.46
CA LYS A 190 1.39 -2.11 1.17
C LYS A 190 -0.11 -2.27 1.41
N VAL A 191 -0.55 -3.48 1.74
CA VAL A 191 -1.97 -3.82 1.97
C VAL A 191 -2.61 -2.92 3.05
N TRP A 192 -1.83 -2.48 4.04
CA TRP A 192 -2.30 -1.60 5.11
C TRP A 192 -2.20 -0.10 4.78
N GLY A 193 -1.90 0.25 3.53
CA GLY A 193 -1.85 1.64 3.07
C GLY A 193 -0.49 2.34 3.22
N GLU A 194 0.53 1.63 3.70
CA GLU A 194 1.86 2.23 3.90
C GLU A 194 2.61 2.37 2.57
N LEU A 195 3.16 3.56 2.32
CA LEU A 195 4.04 3.80 1.17
C LEU A 195 5.44 3.23 1.44
N THR A 196 5.99 2.47 0.49
CA THR A 196 7.35 1.92 0.60
C THR A 196 8.41 3.02 0.44
N ASP A 197 8.14 4.01 -0.42
CA ASP A 197 8.93 5.22 -0.57
C ASP A 197 8.01 6.46 -0.64
N PRO A 198 7.68 7.06 0.52
CA PRO A 198 6.82 8.23 0.57
C PRO A 198 7.42 9.43 -0.15
N ASP A 199 8.74 9.60 -0.18
CA ASP A 199 9.41 10.70 -0.86
C ASP A 199 9.25 10.59 -2.38
N ALA A 200 9.54 9.43 -2.97
CA ALA A 200 9.36 9.21 -4.40
C ALA A 200 7.89 9.32 -4.85
N THR A 201 6.95 9.01 -3.94
CA THR A 201 5.51 9.02 -4.24
C THR A 201 4.88 10.40 -4.04
N LEU A 202 5.16 11.05 -2.90
CA LEU A 202 4.53 12.30 -2.49
C LEU A 202 5.32 13.52 -2.98
N ARG A 203 6.62 13.43 -3.24
CA ARG A 203 7.43 14.53 -3.77
C ARG A 203 7.81 14.31 -5.23
N GLY A 204 8.47 15.30 -5.81
CA GLY A 204 9.02 15.21 -7.17
C GLY A 204 7.97 15.22 -8.29
N PRO A 205 8.31 14.60 -9.44
CA PRO A 205 7.48 14.65 -10.64
C PRO A 205 6.44 13.51 -10.73
N SER A 206 6.44 12.56 -9.79
CA SER A 206 5.55 11.40 -9.82
C SER A 206 4.08 11.79 -9.89
N ARG A 207 3.35 11.19 -10.83
CA ARG A 207 1.90 11.39 -11.04
C ARG A 207 1.05 10.29 -10.40
N SER A 208 1.66 9.34 -9.69
CA SER A 208 1.01 8.17 -9.07
C SER A 208 -0.28 8.51 -8.32
N VAL A 209 -0.21 9.32 -7.25
CA VAL A 209 -1.39 9.65 -6.45
C VAL A 209 -2.31 10.68 -7.15
N ASP A 210 -1.78 11.41 -8.14
CA ASP A 210 -2.57 12.37 -8.92
C ASP A 210 -3.58 11.63 -9.82
N LEU A 211 -3.13 10.53 -10.45
CA LEU A 211 -3.95 9.63 -11.28
C LEU A 211 -5.03 8.90 -10.47
N LEU A 212 -4.75 8.63 -9.20
CA LEU A 212 -5.68 7.97 -8.27
C LEU A 212 -6.74 8.92 -7.70
N ASN A 213 -6.85 10.14 -8.22
CA ASN A 213 -7.82 11.14 -7.76
C ASN A 213 -7.65 11.48 -6.26
N VAL A 214 -6.42 11.34 -5.73
CA VAL A 214 -6.09 11.74 -4.36
C VAL A 214 -6.01 13.27 -4.30
N ARG A 215 -7.07 13.89 -3.79
CA ARG A 215 -7.16 15.34 -3.60
C ARG A 215 -6.62 15.78 -2.25
N TYR A 216 -6.73 14.96 -1.22
CA TYR A 216 -6.26 15.33 0.12
C TYR A 216 -5.31 14.28 0.68
N LEU A 217 -4.21 14.73 1.26
CA LEU A 217 -3.29 13.92 2.06
C LEU A 217 -3.53 14.23 3.53
N ILE A 218 -3.70 13.20 4.35
CA ILE A 218 -3.88 13.30 5.79
C ILE A 218 -2.69 12.62 6.44
N SER A 219 -1.81 13.41 7.07
CA SER A 219 -0.59 12.93 7.70
C SER A 219 -0.62 13.19 9.20
N MET A 220 0.15 12.44 9.99
CA MET A 220 0.29 12.74 11.42
C MET A 220 0.74 14.19 11.63
N ARG A 221 0.17 14.85 12.63
CA ARG A 221 0.47 16.26 12.93
C ARG A 221 1.92 16.41 13.35
N ARG A 222 2.57 17.43 12.81
CA ARG A 222 3.87 17.88 13.34
C ARG A 222 3.71 18.41 14.75
N LYS A 223 4.47 17.90 15.72
CA LYS A 223 4.66 18.61 17.00
C LYS A 223 5.29 19.95 16.67
N SER A 224 4.65 21.04 17.08
CA SER A 224 5.22 22.36 16.81
C SER A 224 6.56 22.51 17.53
N ASP A 225 7.51 23.26 16.97
CA ASP A 225 8.78 23.60 17.65
C ASP A 225 8.54 24.22 19.03
N ARG A 226 7.37 24.85 19.24
CA ARG A 226 6.90 25.38 20.52
C ARG A 226 6.55 24.30 21.56
N GLU A 227 5.98 23.17 21.15
CA GLU A 227 5.67 22.05 22.06
C GLU A 227 6.91 21.18 22.33
N ALA A 228 7.82 21.06 21.36
CA ALA A 228 9.15 20.50 21.58
C ALA A 228 9.94 21.39 22.56
N ALA A 229 9.90 22.71 22.38
CA ALA A 229 10.49 23.68 23.30
C ALA A 229 9.88 23.61 24.71
N ASN A 230 8.56 23.49 24.85
CA ASN A 230 7.91 23.35 26.16
C ASN A 230 8.29 22.04 26.88
N LYS A 231 8.45 20.92 26.15
CA LYS A 231 9.03 19.69 26.74
C LYS A 231 10.49 19.86 27.15
N THR A 232 11.21 20.75 26.46
CA THR A 232 12.58 21.08 26.83
C THR A 232 12.61 22.08 27.99
N GLU A 233 11.61 22.94 28.19
CA GLU A 233 11.50 23.85 29.34
C GLU A 233 11.18 23.09 30.63
N ASP A 234 10.28 22.11 30.59
CA ASP A 234 10.02 21.23 31.76
C ASP A 234 11.22 20.34 32.11
N ALA A 235 12.10 20.06 31.13
CA ALA A 235 13.38 19.37 31.34
C ALA A 235 14.57 20.32 31.63
N LYS A 236 14.39 21.63 31.46
CA LYS A 236 15.41 22.69 31.69
C LYS A 236 15.12 23.51 32.95
N ALA A 237 14.37 22.97 33.91
CA ALA A 237 14.52 23.35 35.31
C ALA A 237 15.81 22.74 35.89
N GLY A 238 16.94 23.14 35.31
CA GLY A 238 18.28 22.62 35.62
C GLY A 238 19.26 23.08 34.55
N ASP A 239 20.03 24.10 34.89
CA ASP A 239 21.15 24.69 34.14
C ASP A 239 20.85 25.62 32.95
N THR A 240 20.86 26.91 33.31
CA THR A 240 21.01 28.07 32.43
C THR A 240 22.42 28.24 31.84
N LYS A 241 22.44 28.88 30.66
CA LYS A 241 23.55 29.50 29.88
C LYS A 241 24.08 28.59 28.76
N ALA A 242 24.20 29.01 27.51
CA ALA A 242 24.03 30.29 26.83
C ALA A 242 23.78 30.00 25.33
N ASN A 243 23.22 30.93 24.57
CA ASN A 243 23.59 31.09 23.17
C ASN A 243 23.20 32.47 22.65
N ALA A 244 24.21 33.21 22.19
CA ALA A 244 24.06 34.33 21.28
C ALA A 244 25.21 34.30 20.26
N ALA A 245 24.82 34.52 19.00
CA ALA A 245 25.60 34.99 17.86
C ALA A 245 26.54 34.04 17.10
N GLY A 246 26.42 34.08 15.76
CA GLY A 246 27.53 33.85 14.83
C GLY A 246 27.17 33.05 13.57
N ALA A 247 26.85 33.74 12.47
CA ALA A 247 26.92 33.15 11.13
C ALA A 247 28.39 32.85 10.79
N ASN A 248 28.72 31.58 10.54
CA ASN A 248 29.98 31.12 9.96
C ASN A 248 29.76 29.74 9.30
N ALA A 249 30.64 29.40 8.36
CA ALA A 249 30.62 28.17 7.54
C ALA A 249 30.16 26.91 8.32
N PRO A 250 29.45 25.97 7.67
CA PRO A 250 28.76 24.91 8.37
C PRO A 250 29.77 23.98 9.09
N SER A 251 29.92 24.17 10.41
CA SER A 251 30.77 23.36 11.29
C SER A 251 30.13 21.99 11.55
N PHE A 252 30.94 20.93 11.69
CA PHE A 252 30.44 19.61 12.07
C PHE A 252 29.62 19.69 13.39
N PRO A 253 28.50 18.96 13.52
CA PRO A 253 27.78 18.82 14.78
C PRO A 253 28.68 18.32 15.92
N ALA A 254 28.32 18.67 17.16
CA ALA A 254 29.03 18.17 18.33
C ALA A 254 28.89 16.64 18.44
N ALA A 255 30.01 15.96 18.64
CA ALA A 255 30.05 14.52 18.85
C ALA A 255 29.78 14.20 20.33
N THR A 256 28.51 14.19 20.73
CA THR A 256 28.09 14.07 22.14
C THR A 256 27.66 12.66 22.52
N GLN A 257 27.22 11.84 21.56
CA GLN A 257 26.71 10.50 21.84
C GLN A 257 27.74 9.42 21.59
N LYS A 258 27.85 8.45 22.50
CA LYS A 258 28.87 7.40 22.46
C LYS A 258 28.25 6.01 22.34
N PHE A 259 28.59 5.30 21.26
CA PHE A 259 28.18 3.91 21.03
C PHE A 259 29.41 3.06 20.69
N GLY A 260 29.60 1.93 21.36
CA GLY A 260 30.71 1.01 21.06
C GLY A 260 32.10 1.67 21.12
N GLY A 261 32.28 2.73 21.91
CA GLY A 261 33.53 3.51 21.99
C GLY A 261 33.68 4.62 20.93
N LEU A 262 32.73 4.75 20.00
CA LEU A 262 32.74 5.71 18.90
C LEU A 262 31.77 6.86 19.20
N MET A 263 32.11 8.07 18.75
CA MET A 263 31.30 9.26 18.99
C MET A 263 30.43 9.61 17.77
N PHE A 264 29.24 10.12 18.00
CA PHE A 264 28.26 10.51 16.99
C PHE A 264 27.54 11.79 17.40
N ALA A 265 26.86 12.42 16.45
CA ALA A 265 25.90 13.48 16.73
C ALA A 265 24.77 12.98 17.64
N GLU A 266 24.15 13.87 18.39
CA GLU A 266 23.00 13.55 19.22
C GLU A 266 21.78 13.12 18.40
N GLU A 267 21.52 13.85 17.31
CA GLU A 267 20.40 13.62 16.42
C GLU A 267 20.74 12.57 15.36
N ASP A 268 19.72 11.78 14.98
CA ASP A 268 19.82 10.89 13.84
C ASP A 268 19.73 11.68 12.54
N LEU A 269 20.32 11.14 11.47
CA LEU A 269 20.23 11.73 10.14
C LEU A 269 18.79 11.77 9.63
N GLY A 270 17.89 10.93 10.14
CA GLY A 270 16.49 10.91 9.70
C GLY A 270 16.37 10.61 8.21
N LEU A 271 17.09 9.60 7.71
CA LEU A 271 17.12 9.19 6.30
C LEU A 271 16.05 8.14 5.99
N THR A 272 15.61 8.08 4.72
CA THR A 272 14.87 6.91 4.23
C THR A 272 15.77 5.68 4.19
N ASN A 273 15.18 4.49 4.30
CA ASN A 273 15.92 3.24 4.17
C ASN A 273 16.55 3.09 2.77
N VAL A 274 17.76 2.54 2.73
CA VAL A 274 18.50 2.21 1.52
C VAL A 274 18.16 0.76 1.15
N GLY A 275 17.37 0.59 0.10
CA GLY A 275 17.01 -0.71 -0.47
C GLY A 275 17.74 -0.99 -1.78
N ALA A 276 17.45 -2.14 -2.40
CA ALA A 276 18.01 -2.51 -3.69
C ALA A 276 17.84 -1.38 -4.73
N GLY A 277 18.92 -1.07 -5.45
CA GLY A 277 18.89 0.01 -6.44
C GLY A 277 18.92 1.41 -5.83
N LYS A 278 19.25 1.58 -4.54
CA LYS A 278 19.51 2.88 -3.92
C LYS A 278 20.92 2.98 -3.35
N ARG A 279 21.47 4.19 -3.35
CA ARG A 279 22.71 4.56 -2.67
C ARG A 279 22.50 5.84 -1.87
N LEU A 280 23.09 5.88 -0.70
CA LEU A 280 23.23 7.08 0.11
C LEU A 280 24.60 7.69 -0.20
N ARG A 281 24.68 8.99 -0.47
CA ARG A 281 25.90 9.72 -0.79
C ARG A 281 26.11 10.90 0.13
N PHE A 282 27.37 11.18 0.45
CA PHE A 282 27.75 12.39 1.17
C PHE A 282 29.03 13.00 0.61
N ALA A 283 29.16 14.31 0.78
CA ALA A 283 30.36 15.06 0.44
C ALA A 283 30.74 15.96 1.62
N VAL A 284 32.05 16.12 1.82
CA VAL A 284 32.64 16.96 2.87
C VAL A 284 33.87 17.67 2.30
N GLU A 285 34.25 18.78 2.92
CA GLU A 285 35.58 19.33 2.67
C GLU A 285 36.66 18.29 3.01
N PRO A 286 37.80 18.28 2.30
CA PRO A 286 38.85 17.28 2.50
C PRO A 286 39.23 17.13 3.98
N LEU A 287 39.05 15.93 4.51
CA LEU A 287 39.21 15.66 5.93
C LEU A 287 40.09 14.44 6.16
N GLU A 288 41.21 14.65 6.86
CA GLU A 288 42.14 13.58 7.23
C GLU A 288 41.52 12.64 8.27
N ILE A 289 41.24 11.40 7.86
CA ILE A 289 40.59 10.40 8.71
C ILE A 289 41.26 9.03 8.58
N ASP A 290 41.11 8.20 9.61
CA ASP A 290 41.58 6.81 9.63
C ASP A 290 40.44 5.80 9.78
N ARG A 291 39.20 6.28 10.00
CA ARG A 291 38.04 5.43 10.22
C ARG A 291 36.73 6.11 9.82
N VAL A 292 35.78 5.31 9.36
CA VAL A 292 34.35 5.67 9.29
C VAL A 292 33.55 4.82 10.27
N ALA A 293 32.65 5.44 11.01
CA ALA A 293 31.78 4.81 11.99
C ALA A 293 30.32 4.99 11.60
N LEU A 294 29.50 3.97 11.85
CA LEU A 294 28.09 3.92 11.45
C LEU A 294 27.20 3.41 12.59
N VAL A 295 25.98 3.96 12.66
CA VAL A 295 24.86 3.36 13.38
C VAL A 295 23.79 2.96 12.38
N THR A 296 23.44 1.67 12.33
CA THR A 296 22.55 1.10 11.31
C THR A 296 21.63 0.03 11.89
N ASN A 297 20.59 -0.35 11.15
CA ASN A 297 19.92 -1.65 11.31
C ASN A 297 19.40 -2.15 9.96
N LEU A 298 18.91 -3.39 9.95
CA LEU A 298 18.26 -4.01 8.82
C LEU A 298 16.76 -4.15 9.07
N SER A 299 15.98 -4.17 7.98
CA SER A 299 14.59 -4.63 7.98
C SER A 299 14.38 -5.66 6.88
N TRP A 300 13.41 -6.55 7.09
CA TRP A 300 13.09 -7.67 6.18
C TRP A 300 14.28 -8.60 5.96
N SER A 301 15.10 -8.81 7.01
CA SER A 301 16.39 -9.50 6.91
C SER A 301 16.42 -10.89 7.56
N GLU A 302 15.26 -11.42 7.99
CA GLU A 302 15.18 -12.72 8.69
C GLU A 302 15.93 -13.84 7.96
N GLY A 303 15.75 -13.94 6.64
CA GLY A 303 16.37 -14.99 5.81
C GLY A 303 17.86 -14.76 5.49
N VAL A 304 18.45 -13.64 5.90
CA VAL A 304 19.81 -13.25 5.54
C VAL A 304 20.82 -14.02 6.37
N PRO A 305 21.73 -14.80 5.74
CA PRO A 305 22.74 -15.58 6.45
C PRO A 305 23.73 -14.71 7.24
N ASP A 306 24.25 -15.26 8.34
CA ASP A 306 25.35 -14.67 9.08
C ASP A 306 26.57 -14.38 8.18
N GLY A 307 27.13 -13.17 8.28
CA GLY A 307 28.27 -12.73 7.49
C GLY A 307 27.95 -12.33 6.04
N ALA A 308 26.70 -12.47 5.58
CA ALA A 308 26.31 -12.05 4.24
C ALA A 308 26.50 -10.54 4.05
N THR A 309 27.01 -10.13 2.89
CA THR A 309 27.17 -8.71 2.54
C THR A 309 25.80 -8.12 2.22
N VAL A 310 25.33 -7.20 3.06
CA VAL A 310 24.03 -6.53 2.93
C VAL A 310 24.15 -5.20 2.21
N GLY A 311 25.34 -4.61 2.19
CA GLY A 311 25.66 -3.39 1.49
C GLY A 311 27.16 -3.13 1.46
N ARG A 312 27.57 -2.04 0.83
CA ARG A 312 28.97 -1.60 0.76
C ARG A 312 29.09 -0.13 1.12
N VAL A 313 30.12 0.19 1.91
CA VAL A 313 30.51 1.55 2.28
C VAL A 313 31.73 1.90 1.45
N ARG A 314 31.67 3.00 0.71
CA ARG A 314 32.76 3.51 -0.11
C ARG A 314 33.14 4.89 0.35
N LEU A 315 34.43 5.15 0.51
CA LEU A 315 34.97 6.48 0.79
C LEU A 315 35.82 6.94 -0.38
N THR A 316 35.67 8.19 -0.79
CA THR A 316 36.44 8.80 -1.86
C THR A 316 37.51 9.71 -1.27
N ALA A 317 38.77 9.41 -1.52
CA ALA A 317 39.89 10.24 -1.12
C ALA A 317 40.05 11.45 -2.06
N SER A 318 40.69 12.50 -1.55
CA SER A 318 41.02 13.72 -2.29
C SER A 318 41.96 13.47 -3.50
N ASP A 319 42.73 12.39 -3.46
CA ASP A 319 43.59 11.94 -4.57
C ASP A 319 42.85 11.04 -5.60
N GLY A 320 41.54 10.84 -5.43
CA GLY A 320 40.68 10.08 -6.33
C GLY A 320 40.59 8.58 -6.01
N ARG A 321 41.32 8.05 -5.03
CA ARG A 321 41.20 6.64 -4.63
C ARG A 321 39.89 6.37 -3.92
N VAL A 322 39.37 5.15 -4.07
CA VAL A 322 38.14 4.69 -3.41
C VAL A 322 38.44 3.53 -2.49
N PHE A 323 38.09 3.66 -1.22
CA PHE A 323 38.17 2.60 -0.22
C PHE A 323 36.79 1.97 -0.04
N GLU A 324 36.68 0.66 -0.24
CA GLU A 324 35.41 -0.07 -0.16
C GLU A 324 35.42 -1.08 0.99
N PHE A 325 34.33 -1.10 1.77
CA PHE A 325 34.12 -1.99 2.89
C PHE A 325 32.77 -2.69 2.78
N ALA A 326 32.73 -3.99 3.02
CA ALA A 326 31.49 -4.76 3.05
C ALA A 326 30.77 -4.52 4.40
N LEU A 327 29.53 -4.06 4.35
CA LEU A 327 28.62 -4.06 5.49
C LEU A 327 27.97 -5.44 5.57
N ARG A 328 28.14 -6.17 6.68
CA ARG A 328 27.74 -7.58 6.80
C ARG A 328 26.69 -7.81 7.89
N ALA A 329 25.69 -8.64 7.57
CA ALA A 329 24.70 -9.10 8.55
C ALA A 329 25.38 -9.89 9.66
N GLY A 330 25.02 -9.61 10.91
CA GLY A 330 25.53 -10.24 12.11
C GLY A 330 26.96 -9.88 12.52
N ALA A 331 27.74 -9.21 11.67
CA ALA A 331 29.03 -8.65 12.05
C ALA A 331 28.94 -7.13 12.28
N ASP A 332 28.30 -6.41 11.36
CA ASP A 332 28.26 -4.95 11.36
C ASP A 332 26.87 -4.38 11.64
N THR A 333 25.83 -5.13 11.29
CA THR A 333 24.42 -4.75 11.44
C THR A 333 23.53 -5.98 11.51
N ALA A 334 22.27 -5.84 11.93
CA ALA A 334 21.32 -6.96 12.02
C ALA A 334 19.86 -6.48 11.96
N GLU A 335 18.93 -7.42 11.96
CA GLU A 335 17.48 -7.19 12.02
C GLU A 335 17.10 -6.29 13.22
N TRP A 336 16.37 -5.21 12.98
CA TRP A 336 15.99 -4.25 14.03
C TRP A 336 15.13 -4.91 15.12
N ALA A 337 14.19 -5.77 14.74
CA ALA A 337 13.28 -6.48 15.65
C ALA A 337 13.87 -7.82 16.12
N TYR A 338 15.19 -7.85 16.41
CA TYR A 338 15.91 -9.09 16.68
C TYR A 338 15.29 -9.92 17.81
N ASP A 339 14.82 -9.27 18.89
CA ASP A 339 14.27 -9.93 20.07
C ASP A 339 12.75 -10.19 19.97
N ARG A 340 12.15 -9.95 18.80
CA ARG A 340 10.71 -10.19 18.57
C ARG A 340 10.40 -11.70 18.45
N PRO A 341 9.51 -12.26 19.30
CA PRO A 341 9.37 -13.72 19.46
C PRO A 341 9.00 -14.52 18.20
N ASP A 342 8.11 -14.00 17.34
CA ASP A 342 7.61 -14.70 16.14
C ASP A 342 8.60 -14.71 14.96
N ILE A 343 9.61 -13.84 15.00
CA ILE A 343 10.63 -13.74 13.94
C ILE A 343 12.00 -14.21 14.42
N ARG A 344 12.28 -14.21 15.73
CA ARG A 344 13.60 -14.54 16.31
C ARG A 344 14.16 -15.87 15.80
N SER A 345 13.32 -16.89 15.66
CA SER A 345 13.70 -18.23 15.18
C SER A 345 13.96 -18.29 13.66
N ARG A 346 13.52 -17.29 12.91
CA ARG A 346 13.71 -17.15 11.46
C ARG A 346 15.00 -16.42 11.12
N ILE A 347 15.46 -15.50 11.97
CA ILE A 347 16.71 -14.74 11.80
C ILE A 347 17.91 -15.69 11.66
N ARG A 348 18.63 -15.58 10.53
CA ARG A 348 19.78 -16.45 10.17
C ARG A 348 21.16 -15.82 10.38
N HIS A 349 21.21 -14.63 10.95
CA HIS A 349 22.43 -13.94 11.33
C HIS A 349 22.48 -13.69 12.85
N ARG A 350 23.68 -13.53 13.41
CA ARG A 350 23.86 -13.24 14.84
C ARG A 350 23.58 -11.76 15.14
N ARG A 351 23.59 -11.39 16.43
CA ARG A 351 23.45 -9.99 16.87
C ARG A 351 24.85 -9.37 17.02
N PRO A 352 25.17 -8.25 16.32
CA PRO A 352 26.42 -7.53 16.50
C PRO A 352 26.33 -6.57 17.70
N ALA A 353 27.32 -5.67 17.85
CA ALA A 353 27.32 -4.67 18.92
C ALA A 353 26.11 -3.73 18.81
N VAL A 354 25.28 -3.73 19.85
CA VAL A 354 24.09 -2.87 19.94
C VAL A 354 24.53 -1.44 20.25
N ALA A 355 24.01 -0.48 19.49
CA ALA A 355 24.16 0.95 19.76
C ALA A 355 23.07 1.43 20.72
N THR A 356 21.80 1.24 20.35
CA THR A 356 20.64 1.54 21.20
C THR A 356 19.64 0.39 21.19
N SER A 357 18.91 0.25 22.29
CA SER A 357 17.70 -0.58 22.37
C SER A 357 16.51 0.30 22.73
N TYR A 358 15.35 -0.01 22.18
CA TYR A 358 14.12 0.69 22.48
C TYR A 358 12.96 -0.31 22.54
N THR A 359 12.07 -0.10 23.51
CA THR A 359 10.89 -0.94 23.67
C THR A 359 9.88 -0.67 22.57
N VAL A 360 9.38 -1.74 21.96
CA VAL A 360 8.29 -1.75 20.99
C VAL A 360 7.13 -2.49 21.62
N GLU A 361 5.93 -1.90 21.54
CA GLU A 361 4.69 -2.49 22.02
C GLU A 361 3.66 -2.48 20.91
N ASP A 362 3.45 -3.64 20.28
CA ASP A 362 2.57 -3.76 19.13
C ASP A 362 1.60 -4.94 19.29
N ALA A 363 0.88 -5.23 18.19
CA ALA A 363 -0.07 -6.33 18.10
C ALA A 363 0.52 -7.72 18.44
N GLN A 364 1.84 -7.87 18.38
CA GLN A 364 2.58 -9.10 18.63
C GLN A 364 3.23 -9.13 20.02
N GLY A 365 3.02 -8.09 20.82
CA GLY A 365 3.42 -8.00 22.21
C GLY A 365 4.48 -6.94 22.46
N LYS A 366 5.18 -7.11 23.58
CA LYS A 366 6.25 -6.21 24.02
C LYS A 366 7.60 -6.86 23.76
N TYR A 367 8.45 -6.20 22.99
CA TYR A 367 9.81 -6.66 22.67
C TYR A 367 10.77 -5.49 22.49
N GLU A 368 12.06 -5.77 22.39
CA GLU A 368 13.09 -4.76 22.17
C GLU A 368 13.45 -4.69 20.68
N GLY A 369 13.45 -3.47 20.14
CA GLY A 369 14.07 -3.11 18.87
C GLY A 369 15.49 -2.59 19.10
N HIS A 370 16.37 -2.73 18.11
CA HIS A 370 17.77 -2.35 18.23
C HIS A 370 18.30 -1.58 17.02
N THR A 371 19.31 -0.75 17.30
CA THR A 371 20.27 -0.27 16.32
C THR A 371 21.65 -0.81 16.64
N TYR A 372 22.54 -0.85 15.65
CA TYR A 372 23.84 -1.49 15.74
C TYR A 372 24.96 -0.54 15.33
N VAL A 373 26.08 -0.60 16.05
CA VAL A 373 27.25 0.23 15.78
C VAL A 373 28.37 -0.60 15.17
N THR A 374 29.01 -0.05 14.14
CA THR A 374 30.21 -0.62 13.52
C THR A 374 31.17 0.50 13.08
N SER A 375 32.40 0.14 12.75
CA SER A 375 33.35 1.04 12.12
C SER A 375 34.31 0.31 11.21
N PHE A 376 34.71 0.97 10.12
CA PHE A 376 35.69 0.48 9.17
C PHE A 376 36.96 1.34 9.25
N ALA A 377 38.09 0.69 9.56
CA ALA A 377 39.39 1.34 9.55
C ALA A 377 39.92 1.41 8.11
N LEU A 378 40.42 2.57 7.73
CA LEU A 378 41.12 2.75 6.46
C LEU A 378 42.52 2.12 6.56
N PRO A 379 43.08 1.58 5.47
CA PRO A 379 44.44 1.04 5.46
C PRO A 379 45.51 2.05 5.85
N GLU A 380 45.23 3.33 5.62
CA GLU A 380 46.07 4.46 5.97
C GLU A 380 45.20 5.68 6.29
N LYS A 381 45.80 6.68 6.95
CA LYS A 381 45.16 7.97 7.19
C LYS A 381 45.21 8.80 5.91
N VAL A 382 44.06 9.31 5.48
CA VAL A 382 43.93 10.02 4.20
C VAL A 382 42.82 11.06 4.25
N ALA A 383 43.02 12.19 3.55
CA ALA A 383 41.98 13.17 3.31
C ALA A 383 40.84 12.62 2.42
N VAL A 384 39.66 12.45 3.02
CA VAL A 384 38.41 12.01 2.35
C VAL A 384 37.56 13.22 2.00
N THR A 385 36.96 13.21 0.81
CA THR A 385 36.06 14.27 0.29
C THR A 385 34.60 13.84 0.24
N GLY A 386 34.31 12.57 0.51
CA GLY A 386 32.95 12.05 0.52
C GLY A 386 32.89 10.54 0.56
N GLY A 387 31.68 10.01 0.41
CA GLY A 387 31.46 8.57 0.39
C GLY A 387 30.05 8.19 -0.02
N GLU A 388 29.83 6.88 -0.19
CA GLU A 388 28.53 6.31 -0.45
C GLU A 388 28.28 5.02 0.35
N ILE A 389 27.02 4.77 0.71
CA ILE A 389 26.54 3.51 1.28
C ILE A 389 25.52 2.93 0.31
N VAL A 390 25.81 1.77 -0.25
CA VAL A 390 24.99 1.11 -1.27
C VAL A 390 24.42 -0.17 -0.69
N ALA A 391 23.11 -0.37 -0.78
CA ALA A 391 22.51 -1.65 -0.40
C ALA A 391 22.77 -2.70 -1.49
N GLU A 392 23.03 -3.94 -1.09
CA GLU A 392 23.23 -5.05 -2.01
C GLU A 392 21.90 -5.44 -2.66
N ALA A 393 21.83 -5.37 -3.99
CA ALA A 393 20.71 -5.90 -4.72
C ALA A 393 20.82 -7.42 -4.77
N SER A 394 19.79 -8.13 -4.32
CA SER A 394 19.81 -9.59 -4.40
C SER A 394 18.44 -10.21 -4.62
N PRO A 395 18.30 -11.12 -5.60
CA PRO A 395 17.05 -11.81 -5.88
C PRO A 395 16.51 -12.64 -4.71
N LYS A 396 17.36 -13.07 -3.77
CA LYS A 396 16.93 -13.92 -2.63
C LYS A 396 16.26 -13.11 -1.49
N TRP A 397 16.42 -11.79 -1.50
CA TRP A 397 16.06 -10.87 -0.43
C TRP A 397 15.77 -9.49 -1.06
N PRO A 398 14.76 -9.43 -1.95
CA PRO A 398 14.45 -8.23 -2.74
C PRO A 398 13.96 -7.06 -1.88
N ASP A 399 13.40 -7.36 -0.70
CA ASP A 399 12.84 -6.39 0.24
C ASP A 399 13.85 -5.94 1.31
N LEU A 400 15.13 -6.36 1.23
CA LEU A 400 16.15 -5.95 2.19
C LEU A 400 16.26 -4.42 2.22
N LEU A 401 16.19 -3.87 3.44
CA LEU A 401 16.37 -2.46 3.70
C LEU A 401 17.49 -2.25 4.73
N ILE A 402 18.35 -1.26 4.51
CA ILE A 402 19.32 -0.76 5.47
C ILE A 402 18.87 0.62 5.95
N SER A 403 18.67 0.79 7.25
CA SER A 403 18.47 2.11 7.85
C SER A 403 19.83 2.63 8.32
N VAL A 404 20.19 3.85 7.94
CA VAL A 404 21.42 4.51 8.39
C VAL A 404 21.04 5.68 9.29
N PHE A 405 21.27 5.52 10.60
CA PHE A 405 20.89 6.51 11.59
C PHE A 405 21.97 7.55 11.77
N ARG A 406 23.25 7.14 11.83
CA ARG A 406 24.38 8.05 12.06
C ARG A 406 25.60 7.62 11.28
N VAL A 407 26.38 8.61 10.86
CA VAL A 407 27.69 8.45 10.23
C VAL A 407 28.66 9.42 10.88
N SER A 408 29.83 8.93 11.27
CA SER A 408 30.93 9.76 11.77
C SER A 408 32.21 9.43 11.02
N LEU A 409 32.92 10.45 10.59
CA LEU A 409 34.29 10.32 10.11
C LEU A 409 35.23 10.54 11.31
N VAL A 410 36.26 9.71 11.47
CA VAL A 410 37.04 9.65 12.71
C VAL A 410 38.55 9.72 12.38
N ASP A 411 39.24 10.60 13.09
CA ASP A 411 40.70 10.64 13.21
C ASP A 411 41.04 10.16 14.61
N ALA A 412 41.19 8.85 14.76
CA ALA A 412 41.42 8.22 16.06
C ALA A 412 42.77 8.65 16.65
N VAL A 413 43.78 8.88 15.79
CA VAL A 413 45.11 9.37 16.20
C VAL A 413 45.03 10.76 16.82
N ALA A 414 44.28 11.68 16.23
CA ALA A 414 44.09 13.03 16.79
C ALA A 414 42.99 13.11 17.86
N GLY A 415 42.26 12.01 18.11
CA GLY A 415 41.10 11.97 19.00
C GLY A 415 39.94 12.84 18.52
N LYS A 416 39.83 13.08 17.21
CA LYS A 416 38.78 13.93 16.61
C LYS A 416 37.71 13.09 15.94
N THR A 417 36.47 13.48 16.12
CA THR A 417 35.32 12.85 15.47
C THR A 417 34.48 13.91 14.80
N TYR A 418 34.02 13.60 13.59
CA TYR A 418 33.35 14.49 12.68
C TYR A 418 32.01 13.85 12.27
N PRO A 419 30.96 13.99 13.10
CA PRO A 419 29.64 13.48 12.77
C PRO A 419 29.08 14.16 11.52
N LEU A 420 28.48 13.39 10.62
CA LEU A 420 27.78 13.98 9.48
C LEU A 420 26.40 14.47 9.91
N ARG A 421 25.90 15.48 9.19
CA ARG A 421 24.52 15.99 9.31
C ARG A 421 23.71 15.66 8.07
N ARG A 422 22.39 15.69 8.21
CA ARG A 422 21.45 15.27 7.18
C ARG A 422 21.57 16.05 5.87
N GLU A 423 21.90 17.34 5.92
CA GLU A 423 21.99 18.26 4.79
C GLU A 423 23.13 17.89 3.82
N TRP A 424 24.11 17.12 4.28
CA TRP A 424 25.22 16.63 3.46
C TRP A 424 24.94 15.28 2.82
N MET A 425 23.78 14.69 3.08
CA MET A 425 23.41 13.36 2.63
C MET A 425 22.38 13.46 1.48
N SER A 426 22.57 12.65 0.44
CA SER A 426 21.63 12.48 -0.68
C SER A 426 21.32 11.01 -0.90
N VAL A 427 20.07 10.67 -1.23
CA VAL A 427 19.68 9.30 -1.61
C VAL A 427 19.43 9.29 -3.11
N GLU A 428 20.19 8.48 -3.84
CA GLU A 428 20.12 8.35 -5.29
C GLU A 428 19.70 6.93 -5.68
N THR A 429 19.00 6.79 -6.82
CA THR A 429 18.67 5.48 -7.39
C THR A 429 19.78 5.02 -8.33
N THR A 430 20.35 3.84 -8.10
CA THR A 430 21.25 3.16 -9.02
C THR A 430 20.49 2.73 -10.27
N ARG A 431 20.75 3.35 -11.42
CA ARG A 431 20.45 2.74 -12.72
C ARG A 431 21.25 1.45 -12.84
N ALA A 432 20.60 0.30 -12.73
CA ALA A 432 21.14 -0.99 -13.14
C ALA A 432 20.41 -1.39 -14.44
N ASP A 433 21.19 -1.76 -15.46
CA ASP A 433 20.81 -2.16 -16.81
C ASP A 433 20.49 -1.03 -17.82
N ALA A 434 21.54 -0.32 -18.23
CA ALA A 434 21.58 0.39 -19.52
C ALA A 434 22.88 0.05 -20.27
N THR A 435 23.13 -1.24 -20.52
CA THR A 435 24.08 -1.68 -21.55
C THR A 435 23.37 -1.76 -22.90
N ALA A 436 23.00 -0.59 -23.43
CA ALA A 436 22.86 -0.32 -24.87
C ALA A 436 22.42 1.14 -25.07
N GLN A 437 23.35 2.10 -24.91
CA GLN A 437 23.33 3.34 -25.68
C GLN A 437 24.63 4.11 -25.44
N THR A 438 25.62 3.77 -26.27
CA THR A 438 26.76 4.63 -26.53
C THR A 438 26.28 5.85 -27.32
N ASN A 439 26.87 7.00 -26.99
CA ASN A 439 26.88 8.28 -27.72
C ASN A 439 25.68 9.22 -27.50
N SER A 440 25.84 10.15 -26.56
CA SER A 440 25.89 11.57 -26.94
C SER A 440 26.62 12.38 -25.87
N ASN A 441 27.50 13.24 -26.36
CA ASN A 441 28.49 13.98 -25.62
C ASN A 441 27.90 14.97 -24.62
N SER A 442 28.74 15.25 -23.62
CA SER A 442 28.79 16.44 -22.79
C SER A 442 28.30 17.71 -23.48
N THR A 443 27.36 18.39 -22.84
CA THR A 443 27.40 19.85 -22.75
C THR A 443 26.92 20.25 -21.37
N GLN A 444 27.82 20.92 -20.65
CA GLN A 444 27.50 21.72 -19.47
C GLN A 444 26.29 22.60 -19.80
N GLY A 445 25.22 22.42 -19.05
CA GLY A 445 24.06 23.33 -19.03
C GLY A 445 23.97 23.92 -17.63
N GLU A 446 24.37 25.19 -17.59
CA GLU A 446 24.34 26.16 -16.52
C GLU A 446 23.27 25.98 -15.42
N MET A 447 23.67 26.29 -14.19
CA MET A 447 22.76 26.67 -13.11
C MET A 447 21.96 27.91 -13.55
N GLU A 448 20.76 27.71 -14.08
CA GLU A 448 19.76 28.78 -14.08
C GLU A 448 19.15 28.89 -12.68
N SER A 449 19.61 29.89 -11.93
CA SER A 449 18.77 30.53 -10.93
C SER A 449 17.61 31.24 -11.66
N SER A 450 16.52 30.54 -11.95
CA SER A 450 15.30 31.16 -12.47
C SER A 450 14.32 31.41 -11.31
N ASN A 451 14.44 32.60 -10.73
CA ASN A 451 13.35 33.23 -10.02
C ASN A 451 12.30 33.64 -11.07
N GLY A 452 11.13 32.99 -11.10
CA GLY A 452 9.98 33.38 -11.94
C GLY A 452 9.56 32.41 -13.04
N GLY A 453 8.79 31.38 -12.68
CA GLY A 453 8.05 30.50 -13.60
C GLY A 453 7.17 29.52 -12.81
N GLY A 454 5.90 29.87 -12.60
CA GLY A 454 4.98 29.22 -11.65
C GLY A 454 4.64 27.76 -11.95
N GLY A 455 5.45 26.83 -11.43
CA GLY A 455 5.02 25.46 -11.17
C GLY A 455 4.33 25.41 -9.80
N ALA A 456 3.00 25.27 -9.78
CA ALA A 456 2.23 25.20 -8.53
C ALA A 456 2.82 24.14 -7.56
N ALA A 457 2.96 24.52 -6.29
CA ALA A 457 3.37 23.61 -5.22
C ALA A 457 2.37 22.45 -5.16
N ARG A 458 2.85 21.20 -5.26
CA ARG A 458 1.96 20.02 -5.30
C ARG A 458 1.01 19.97 -4.11
N TRP A 459 1.54 20.26 -2.92
CA TRP A 459 0.82 20.17 -1.66
C TRP A 459 0.68 21.54 -1.04
N ARG A 460 -0.57 21.90 -0.74
CA ARG A 460 -0.91 23.10 0.03
C ARG A 460 -1.51 22.69 1.36
N LEU A 461 -0.97 23.19 2.47
CA LEU A 461 -1.56 22.92 3.79
C LEU A 461 -2.96 23.55 3.84
N LEU A 462 -3.97 22.70 4.03
CA LEU A 462 -5.38 23.11 4.04
C LEU A 462 -5.87 23.36 5.46
N ALA A 463 -5.57 22.45 6.39
CA ALA A 463 -6.01 22.53 7.78
C ALA A 463 -5.10 21.69 8.69
N GLN A 464 -5.16 21.98 9.99
CA GLN A 464 -4.49 21.21 11.04
C GLN A 464 -5.51 20.93 12.15
N THR A 465 -5.54 19.69 12.65
CA THR A 465 -6.36 19.29 13.80
C THR A 465 -5.47 19.05 15.02
N ALA A 466 -6.03 18.48 16.09
CA ALA A 466 -5.23 18.01 17.22
C ALA A 466 -4.19 16.94 16.81
N TYR A 467 -4.53 16.06 15.86
CA TYR A 467 -3.79 14.83 15.57
C TYR A 467 -3.20 14.73 14.17
N VAL A 468 -3.75 15.46 13.19
CA VAL A 468 -3.31 15.36 11.79
C VAL A 468 -3.18 16.71 11.09
N ASP A 469 -2.33 16.74 10.07
CA ASP A 469 -2.27 17.81 9.08
C ASP A 469 -3.00 17.35 7.81
N ILE A 470 -3.79 18.23 7.19
CA ILE A 470 -4.52 17.98 5.95
C ILE A 470 -3.91 18.85 4.86
N TYR A 471 -3.38 18.22 3.82
CA TYR A 471 -2.83 18.88 2.63
C TYR A 471 -3.73 18.66 1.42
N GLU A 472 -3.87 19.66 0.57
CA GLU A 472 -4.54 19.57 -0.72
C GLU A 472 -3.52 19.35 -1.84
N ASN A 473 -3.77 18.33 -2.67
CA ASN A 473 -3.03 18.04 -3.90
C ASN A 473 -3.56 18.89 -5.05
N GLU A 474 -2.82 19.93 -5.43
CA GLU A 474 -3.19 20.81 -6.54
C GLU A 474 -3.05 20.13 -7.91
N ARG A 475 -2.33 19.00 -8.00
CA ARG A 475 -2.14 18.21 -9.23
C ARG A 475 -3.17 17.09 -9.42
N ALA A 476 -4.05 16.86 -8.45
CA ALA A 476 -5.04 15.79 -8.50
C ALA A 476 -5.89 15.85 -9.78
N LEU A 477 -6.04 14.71 -10.45
CA LEU A 477 -6.95 14.57 -11.57
C LEU A 477 -8.39 14.33 -11.07
N PRO A 478 -9.41 14.70 -11.86
CA PRO A 478 -10.79 14.35 -11.55
C PRO A 478 -10.99 12.83 -11.62
N ARG A 479 -12.10 12.34 -11.06
CA ARG A 479 -12.49 10.93 -11.14
C ARG A 479 -12.54 10.41 -12.58
N ALA A 480 -12.95 11.25 -13.53
CA ALA A 480 -12.98 10.94 -14.95
C ALA A 480 -12.47 12.12 -15.78
N TRP A 481 -11.71 11.85 -16.84
CA TRP A 481 -11.27 12.85 -17.82
C TRP A 481 -11.14 12.24 -19.21
N LEU A 482 -11.07 13.09 -20.23
CA LEU A 482 -10.87 12.69 -21.62
C LEU A 482 -9.44 13.08 -22.03
N ALA A 483 -8.67 12.10 -22.48
CA ALA A 483 -7.36 12.30 -23.09
C ALA A 483 -7.51 12.22 -24.62
N THR A 484 -7.17 13.30 -25.32
CA THR A 484 -7.28 13.38 -26.79
C THR A 484 -6.18 12.63 -27.53
N GLN A 485 -5.13 12.22 -26.81
CA GLN A 485 -4.03 11.43 -27.33
C GLN A 485 -3.92 10.14 -26.55
N ALA A 486 -3.38 9.12 -27.21
CA ALA A 486 -3.05 7.85 -26.59
C ALA A 486 -1.66 7.42 -27.02
N ARG A 487 -0.90 6.79 -26.12
CA ARG A 487 0.41 6.20 -26.41
C ARG A 487 0.44 4.76 -25.94
N ALA A 488 0.68 3.84 -26.88
CA ALA A 488 0.86 2.44 -26.56
C ALA A 488 2.23 2.25 -25.90
N LEU A 489 2.26 1.75 -24.67
CA LEU A 489 3.48 1.45 -23.92
C LEU A 489 3.34 0.10 -23.21
N GLY A 490 4.45 -0.63 -23.12
CA GLY A 490 4.53 -1.80 -22.27
C GLY A 490 4.39 -1.44 -20.79
N GLU A 491 4.03 -2.43 -19.97
CA GLU A 491 3.73 -2.27 -18.54
C GLU A 491 4.81 -1.49 -17.77
N GLN A 492 6.09 -1.87 -17.93
CA GLN A 492 7.21 -1.23 -17.23
C GLN A 492 7.43 0.22 -17.68
N ALA A 493 7.37 0.47 -19.00
CA ALA A 493 7.54 1.81 -19.55
C ALA A 493 6.41 2.76 -19.09
N ALA A 494 5.16 2.28 -19.08
CA ALA A 494 4.04 3.07 -18.59
C ALA A 494 4.22 3.47 -17.10
N LEU A 495 4.65 2.53 -16.26
CA LEU A 495 4.93 2.80 -14.85
C LEU A 495 6.07 3.80 -14.66
N GLU A 496 7.14 3.70 -15.44
CA GLU A 496 8.25 4.65 -15.42
C GLU A 496 7.81 6.06 -15.83
N VAL A 497 7.00 6.19 -16.89
CA VAL A 497 6.41 7.47 -17.30
C VAL A 497 5.58 8.09 -16.18
N ILE A 498 4.79 7.28 -15.47
CA ILE A 498 3.98 7.74 -14.35
C ILE A 498 4.84 8.23 -13.18
N ARG A 499 5.92 7.50 -12.84
CA ARG A 499 6.81 7.83 -11.72
C ARG A 499 7.70 9.03 -12.01
N THR A 500 8.12 9.21 -13.25
CA THR A 500 9.04 10.28 -13.67
C THR A 500 8.33 11.50 -14.23
N GLY A 501 7.06 11.37 -14.63
CA GLY A 501 6.31 12.41 -15.35
C GLY A 501 6.87 12.69 -16.75
N ARG A 502 7.69 11.79 -17.33
CA ARG A 502 8.33 11.98 -18.64
C ARG A 502 8.13 10.77 -19.54
N LEU A 503 7.88 11.04 -20.82
CA LEU A 503 7.79 10.05 -21.88
C LEU A 503 9.18 9.49 -22.23
N PRO A 504 9.27 8.33 -22.93
CA PRO A 504 10.56 7.73 -23.31
C PRO A 504 11.45 8.62 -24.19
N ASP A 505 10.86 9.59 -24.89
CA ASP A 505 11.56 10.62 -25.68
C ASP A 505 12.03 11.83 -24.83
N GLY A 506 11.85 11.77 -23.51
CA GLY A 506 12.22 12.82 -22.56
C GLY A 506 11.21 13.96 -22.43
N SER A 507 10.17 14.01 -23.27
CA SER A 507 9.13 15.04 -23.20
C SER A 507 8.26 14.89 -21.95
N LYS A 508 7.69 16.00 -21.46
CA LYS A 508 6.83 16.00 -20.27
C LYS A 508 5.52 15.26 -20.59
N TRP A 509 5.15 14.31 -19.74
CA TRP A 509 3.86 13.63 -19.84
C TRP A 509 2.78 14.42 -19.13
N GLU A 510 1.69 14.72 -19.85
CA GLU A 510 0.49 15.36 -19.29
C GLU A 510 -0.70 14.39 -19.33
N PRO A 511 -1.08 13.78 -18.20
CA PRO A 511 -2.14 12.75 -18.14
C PRO A 511 -3.50 13.21 -18.68
N ARG A 512 -3.81 14.51 -18.59
CA ARG A 512 -5.06 15.08 -19.13
C ARG A 512 -5.11 15.10 -20.65
N ARG A 513 -3.96 15.04 -21.32
CA ARG A 513 -3.86 15.07 -22.78
C ARG A 513 -3.55 13.70 -23.35
N THR A 514 -2.66 12.94 -22.71
CA THR A 514 -2.15 11.67 -23.24
C THR A 514 -2.42 10.51 -22.28
N ALA A 515 -3.31 9.59 -22.69
CA ALA A 515 -3.54 8.32 -22.00
C ALA A 515 -2.47 7.30 -22.37
N LEU A 516 -1.95 6.55 -21.39
CA LEU A 516 -1.04 5.42 -21.64
C LEU A 516 -1.86 4.14 -21.75
N VAL A 517 -1.73 3.40 -22.85
CA VAL A 517 -2.52 2.19 -23.14
C VAL A 517 -1.63 1.01 -23.48
N GLU A 518 -2.11 -0.22 -23.32
CA GLU A 518 -1.30 -1.43 -23.59
C GLU A 518 -1.27 -1.79 -25.08
N SER A 519 -2.30 -1.42 -25.84
CA SER A 519 -2.44 -1.68 -27.27
C SER A 519 -2.81 -0.41 -28.01
N GLU A 520 -2.43 -0.29 -29.28
CA GLU A 520 -2.82 0.86 -30.10
C GLU A 520 -4.35 0.95 -30.21
N PRO A 521 -4.95 2.09 -29.86
CA PRO A 521 -6.38 2.28 -29.92
C PRO A 521 -6.86 2.36 -31.37
N THR A 522 -8.01 1.76 -31.65
CA THR A 522 -8.47 1.56 -33.04
C THR A 522 -8.97 2.86 -33.66
N THR A 523 -9.67 3.71 -32.90
CA THR A 523 -10.21 4.98 -33.41
C THR A 523 -9.25 6.17 -33.28
N VAL A 524 -8.42 6.20 -32.23
CA VAL A 524 -7.49 7.33 -31.99
C VAL A 524 -6.24 7.25 -32.89
N ALA A 525 -5.84 6.05 -33.32
CA ALA A 525 -4.71 5.87 -34.26
C ALA A 525 -5.03 6.30 -35.71
N SER A 526 -6.31 6.45 -36.09
CA SER A 526 -6.70 6.80 -37.47
C SER A 526 -6.35 8.23 -37.90
N GLN A 527 -5.68 9.03 -37.05
CA GLN A 527 -5.31 10.42 -37.34
C GLN A 527 -3.83 10.77 -37.11
N THR A 528 -2.95 9.79 -36.85
CA THR A 528 -1.49 10.04 -36.70
C THR A 528 -0.79 10.56 -37.98
N GLY A 529 -1.50 10.67 -39.11
CA GLY A 529 -1.01 11.24 -40.36
C GLY A 529 -1.41 12.71 -40.65
N ALA A 530 -2.24 13.34 -39.83
CA ALA A 530 -2.58 14.76 -39.98
C ALA A 530 -1.81 15.57 -38.93
N THR A 531 -1.02 16.55 -39.37
CA THR A 531 -0.42 17.58 -38.50
C THR A 531 -1.48 18.07 -37.52
N ALA A 532 -1.26 17.76 -36.24
CA ALA A 532 -2.14 18.18 -35.16
C ALA A 532 -2.27 19.70 -35.22
N ALA A 533 -3.46 20.19 -35.58
CA ALA A 533 -3.80 21.58 -35.35
C ALA A 533 -3.63 21.85 -33.84
N PRO A 534 -2.99 22.96 -33.43
CA PRO A 534 -2.83 23.28 -32.03
C PRO A 534 -4.23 23.41 -31.43
N VAL A 535 -4.57 22.50 -30.52
CA VAL A 535 -5.77 22.63 -29.70
C VAL A 535 -5.51 23.79 -28.76
N GLY A 536 -6.03 24.96 -29.12
CA GLY A 536 -6.15 26.09 -28.21
C GLY A 536 -6.95 25.67 -26.98
N ASP A 537 -6.64 26.27 -25.83
CA ASP A 537 -7.18 25.98 -24.50
C ASP A 537 -8.72 26.16 -24.33
N GLY A 538 -9.49 26.16 -25.43
CA GLY A 538 -10.92 26.48 -25.48
C GLY A 538 -11.85 25.40 -26.05
N THR A 539 -11.40 24.19 -26.39
CA THR A 539 -12.34 23.13 -26.84
C THR A 539 -12.97 22.41 -25.66
N ASN A 540 -14.28 22.64 -25.49
CA ASN A 540 -15.29 22.15 -24.56
C ASN A 540 -15.25 20.62 -24.22
N THR A 541 -14.11 20.13 -23.73
CA THR A 541 -13.88 18.72 -23.42
C THR A 541 -14.26 18.48 -21.96
N ARG A 542 -15.32 17.71 -21.72
CA ARG A 542 -15.88 17.49 -20.39
C ARG A 542 -16.18 16.01 -20.19
N ALA A 543 -15.78 15.48 -19.04
CA ALA A 543 -16.23 14.20 -18.52
C ALA A 543 -16.84 14.44 -17.14
N GLU A 544 -18.09 14.06 -16.96
CA GLU A 544 -18.85 14.26 -15.72
C GLU A 544 -19.41 12.91 -15.26
N VAL A 545 -19.01 12.48 -14.06
CA VAL A 545 -19.58 11.30 -13.43
C VAL A 545 -20.97 11.66 -12.93
N THR A 546 -22.01 11.09 -13.54
CA THR A 546 -23.41 11.34 -13.17
C THR A 546 -23.96 10.30 -12.19
N ARG A 547 -23.32 9.14 -12.09
CA ARG A 547 -23.68 8.07 -11.17
C ARG A 547 -22.45 7.31 -10.75
N TYR A 548 -22.30 7.08 -9.46
CA TYR A 548 -21.16 6.37 -8.90
C TYR A 548 -21.62 5.39 -7.81
N GLU A 549 -21.58 4.10 -8.13
CA GLU A 549 -21.97 2.99 -7.27
C GLU A 549 -20.94 1.85 -7.34
N PRO A 550 -20.89 0.95 -6.34
CA PRO A 550 -19.89 -0.12 -6.29
C PRO A 550 -19.84 -1.01 -7.55
N ASN A 551 -20.97 -1.21 -8.21
CA ASN A 551 -21.10 -2.04 -9.41
C ASN A 551 -21.49 -1.26 -10.67
N ARG A 552 -21.59 0.08 -10.62
CA ARG A 552 -21.97 0.90 -11.77
C ARG A 552 -21.44 2.32 -11.71
N VAL A 553 -20.82 2.78 -12.79
CA VAL A 553 -20.39 4.17 -12.97
C VAL A 553 -20.90 4.69 -14.31
N ASP A 554 -21.65 5.78 -14.28
CA ASP A 554 -22.17 6.46 -15.48
C ASP A 554 -21.42 7.78 -15.66
N VAL A 555 -20.92 8.03 -16.87
CA VAL A 555 -20.15 9.22 -17.23
C VAL A 555 -20.75 9.85 -18.47
N LYS A 556 -21.09 11.13 -18.39
CA LYS A 556 -21.41 11.95 -19.56
C LYS A 556 -20.15 12.60 -20.09
N THR A 557 -19.95 12.49 -21.40
CA THR A 557 -18.78 13.00 -22.08
C THR A 557 -19.19 13.98 -23.17
N SER A 558 -18.36 14.98 -23.43
CA SER A 558 -18.45 15.90 -24.56
C SER A 558 -17.02 16.15 -25.03
N ALA A 559 -16.69 15.79 -26.26
CA ALA A 559 -15.34 15.92 -26.81
C ALA A 559 -15.37 16.53 -28.22
N GLY A 560 -14.43 17.43 -28.52
CA GLY A 560 -14.27 17.98 -29.88
C GLY A 560 -13.55 17.04 -30.86
N ALA A 561 -12.92 15.98 -30.35
CA ALA A 561 -12.15 15.00 -31.11
C ALA A 561 -12.29 13.61 -30.47
N PRO A 562 -12.05 12.51 -31.22
CA PRO A 562 -11.94 11.18 -30.64
C PRO A 562 -10.94 11.18 -29.48
N SER A 563 -11.32 10.58 -28.36
CA SER A 563 -10.58 10.65 -27.10
C SER A 563 -10.66 9.32 -26.35
N ILE A 564 -9.73 9.10 -25.42
CA ILE A 564 -9.84 8.04 -24.42
C ILE A 564 -10.50 8.64 -23.18
N LEU A 565 -11.66 8.13 -22.80
CA LEU A 565 -12.20 8.36 -21.47
C LEU A 565 -11.38 7.55 -20.47
N VAL A 566 -10.72 8.23 -19.54
CA VAL A 566 -10.01 7.62 -18.43
C VAL A 566 -10.86 7.77 -17.18
N LEU A 567 -11.05 6.66 -16.47
CA LEU A 567 -11.70 6.61 -15.18
C LEU A 567 -10.66 6.19 -14.12
N SER A 568 -10.51 7.00 -13.07
CA SER A 568 -9.61 6.78 -11.92
C SER A 568 -10.07 5.60 -11.03
N GLU A 569 -10.47 4.49 -11.64
CA GLU A 569 -10.90 3.26 -11.00
C GLU A 569 -10.11 2.09 -11.59
N ASN A 570 -9.65 1.19 -10.72
CA ASN A 570 -8.78 0.08 -11.12
C ASN A 570 -9.45 -0.79 -12.19
N GLN A 571 -8.72 -1.23 -13.21
CA GLN A 571 -9.21 -2.20 -14.17
C GLN A 571 -9.14 -3.61 -13.57
N TYR A 572 -10.31 -4.25 -13.48
CA TYR A 572 -10.48 -5.58 -12.94
C TYR A 572 -11.41 -6.44 -13.83
N PRO A 573 -11.11 -7.74 -14.04
CA PRO A 573 -11.98 -8.64 -14.80
C PRO A 573 -13.42 -8.68 -14.27
N GLY A 574 -14.40 -8.46 -15.15
CA GLY A 574 -15.83 -8.45 -14.82
C GLY A 574 -16.52 -7.11 -15.05
N TRP A 575 -15.75 -6.02 -15.19
CA TRP A 575 -16.29 -4.75 -15.69
C TRP A 575 -16.61 -4.83 -17.18
N ARG A 576 -17.75 -4.28 -17.56
CA ARG A 576 -18.18 -4.08 -18.95
C ARG A 576 -18.47 -2.60 -19.17
N ALA A 577 -18.21 -2.10 -20.37
CA ALA A 577 -18.52 -0.75 -20.76
C ALA A 577 -19.57 -0.72 -21.88
N TYR A 578 -20.41 0.31 -21.85
CA TYR A 578 -21.37 0.60 -22.89
C TYR A 578 -21.25 2.07 -23.30
N LEU A 579 -21.12 2.34 -24.59
CA LEU A 579 -21.15 3.67 -25.18
C LEU A 579 -22.50 3.86 -25.87
N ASP A 580 -23.32 4.80 -25.39
CA ASP A 580 -24.68 5.03 -25.89
C ASP A 580 -25.54 3.75 -25.97
N GLY A 581 -25.35 2.85 -25.00
CA GLY A 581 -26.03 1.57 -24.91
C GLY A 581 -25.38 0.42 -25.69
N GLN A 582 -24.40 0.67 -26.56
CA GLN A 582 -23.68 -0.36 -27.31
C GLN A 582 -22.48 -0.88 -26.50
N SER A 583 -22.28 -2.20 -26.48
CA SER A 583 -21.16 -2.81 -25.75
C SER A 583 -19.83 -2.43 -26.41
N VAL A 584 -18.87 -1.96 -25.61
CA VAL A 584 -17.52 -1.58 -26.05
C VAL A 584 -16.47 -2.23 -25.16
N GLY A 585 -15.25 -2.37 -25.69
CA GLY A 585 -14.11 -2.91 -24.94
C GLY A 585 -13.70 -1.97 -23.80
N VAL A 586 -13.39 -2.55 -22.64
CA VAL A 586 -12.75 -1.80 -21.54
C VAL A 586 -11.24 -1.86 -21.74
N LEU A 587 -10.63 -0.70 -21.90
CA LEU A 587 -9.19 -0.55 -21.98
C LEU A 587 -8.57 -0.50 -20.58
N ARG A 588 -7.37 -1.03 -20.47
CA ARG A 588 -6.48 -0.70 -19.36
C ARG A 588 -5.70 0.55 -19.74
N VAL A 589 -5.80 1.57 -18.90
CA VAL A 589 -5.24 2.90 -19.13
C VAL A 589 -4.40 3.30 -17.94
N ASP A 590 -3.33 4.05 -18.17
CA ASP A 590 -2.43 4.58 -17.12
C ASP A 590 -2.06 3.50 -16.11
N TYR A 591 -1.53 2.40 -16.67
CA TYR A 591 -1.00 1.22 -15.98
C TYR A 591 -2.02 0.31 -15.29
N ALA A 592 -2.90 0.86 -14.45
CA ALA A 592 -3.88 0.09 -13.68
C ALA A 592 -5.31 0.63 -13.79
N LEU A 593 -5.54 1.81 -14.36
CA LEU A 593 -6.87 2.39 -14.47
C LEU A 593 -7.66 1.78 -15.63
N ARG A 594 -8.96 2.10 -15.70
CA ARG A 594 -9.82 1.66 -16.80
C ARG A 594 -10.26 2.82 -17.67
N GLY A 595 -10.49 2.54 -18.95
CA GLY A 595 -10.98 3.54 -19.89
C GLY A 595 -11.69 2.94 -21.09
N VAL A 596 -12.20 3.82 -21.95
CA VAL A 596 -12.98 3.48 -23.16
C VAL A 596 -12.65 4.49 -24.26
N GLU A 597 -12.58 4.04 -25.51
CA GLU A 597 -12.53 4.94 -26.67
C GLU A 597 -13.88 5.64 -26.86
N VAL A 598 -13.88 6.97 -26.91
CA VAL A 598 -15.06 7.80 -27.09
C VAL A 598 -14.89 8.64 -28.37
N PRO A 599 -15.81 8.55 -29.35
CA PRO A 599 -15.81 9.41 -30.52
C PRO A 599 -15.94 10.90 -30.17
N ALA A 600 -15.72 11.76 -31.17
CA ALA A 600 -16.05 13.17 -31.04
C ALA A 600 -17.58 13.34 -30.92
N GLY A 601 -18.02 14.24 -30.05
CA GLY A 601 -19.43 14.49 -29.76
C GLY A 601 -19.77 14.34 -28.28
N ALA A 602 -21.07 14.30 -28.00
CA ALA A 602 -21.61 14.06 -26.67
C ALA A 602 -22.07 12.61 -26.54
N HIS A 603 -21.60 11.90 -25.52
CA HIS A 603 -21.88 10.48 -25.33
C HIS A 603 -22.13 10.13 -23.86
N GLU A 604 -22.94 9.10 -23.62
CA GLU A 604 -23.10 8.46 -22.32
C GLU A 604 -22.28 7.17 -22.27
N VAL A 605 -21.29 7.12 -21.37
CA VAL A 605 -20.50 5.93 -21.11
C VAL A 605 -20.93 5.31 -19.79
N ARG A 606 -21.28 4.03 -19.81
CA ARG A 606 -21.72 3.27 -18.65
C ARG A 606 -20.78 2.10 -18.39
N PHE A 607 -20.17 2.07 -17.21
CA PHE A 607 -19.42 0.93 -16.69
C PHE A 607 -20.31 0.13 -15.74
N VAL A 608 -20.39 -1.19 -15.92
CA VAL A 608 -21.15 -2.10 -15.04
C VAL A 608 -20.29 -3.30 -14.66
N TYR A 609 -20.25 -3.62 -13.37
CA TYR A 609 -19.55 -4.79 -12.85
C TYR A 609 -20.46 -6.01 -12.82
N VAL A 610 -20.20 -6.96 -13.70
CA VAL A 610 -20.96 -8.21 -13.83
C VAL A 610 -20.00 -9.40 -13.88
N PRO A 611 -19.40 -9.78 -12.73
CA PRO A 611 -18.41 -10.84 -12.67
C PRO A 611 -19.06 -12.21 -12.94
N LYS A 612 -18.42 -13.00 -13.81
CA LYS A 612 -18.88 -14.36 -14.15
C LYS A 612 -18.94 -15.27 -12.92
N SER A 613 -18.05 -15.09 -11.95
CA SER A 613 -17.99 -15.88 -10.72
C SER A 613 -19.28 -15.79 -9.89
N VAL A 614 -19.88 -14.60 -9.76
CA VAL A 614 -21.15 -14.42 -9.03
C VAL A 614 -22.30 -15.11 -9.75
N ILE A 615 -22.35 -15.02 -11.09
CA ILE A 615 -23.38 -15.70 -11.89
C ILE A 615 -23.26 -17.22 -11.75
N ILE A 616 -22.05 -17.75 -11.89
CA ILE A 616 -21.79 -19.19 -11.72
C ILE A 616 -22.13 -19.64 -10.29
N GLY A 617 -21.70 -18.87 -9.28
CA GLY A 617 -22.02 -19.14 -7.88
C GLY A 617 -23.52 -19.16 -7.62
N LEU A 618 -24.26 -18.18 -8.12
CA LEU A 618 -25.73 -18.12 -8.01
C LEU A 618 -26.40 -19.33 -8.66
N LEU A 619 -25.95 -19.75 -9.85
CA LEU A 619 -26.48 -20.94 -10.53
C LEU A 619 -26.22 -22.21 -9.70
N ILE A 620 -25.00 -22.38 -9.17
CA ILE A 620 -24.66 -23.51 -8.29
C ILE A 620 -25.54 -23.51 -7.04
N SER A 621 -25.68 -22.35 -6.37
CA SER A 621 -26.53 -22.21 -5.18
C SER A 621 -27.99 -22.50 -5.48
N ALA A 622 -28.53 -22.03 -6.60
CA ALA A 622 -29.90 -22.29 -7.02
C ALA A 622 -30.15 -23.77 -7.30
N LEU A 623 -29.23 -24.45 -8.00
CA LEU A 623 -29.30 -25.88 -8.25
C LEU A 623 -29.20 -26.70 -6.95
N ALA A 624 -28.32 -26.30 -6.03
CA ALA A 624 -28.19 -26.93 -4.72
C ALA A 624 -29.45 -26.75 -3.87
N ALA A 625 -30.04 -25.54 -3.86
CA ALA A 625 -31.29 -25.26 -3.18
C ALA A 625 -32.45 -26.08 -3.76
N LEU A 626 -32.55 -26.16 -5.09
CA LEU A 626 -33.54 -27.00 -5.76
C LEU A 626 -33.36 -28.48 -5.38
N ALA A 627 -32.13 -29.01 -5.42
CA ALA A 627 -31.85 -30.38 -5.01
C ALA A 627 -32.23 -30.64 -3.54
N LEU A 628 -31.97 -29.68 -2.64
CA LEU A 628 -32.36 -29.76 -1.24
C LEU A 628 -33.89 -29.77 -1.07
N ILE A 629 -34.61 -28.90 -1.79
CA ILE A 629 -36.08 -28.88 -1.78
C ILE A 629 -36.63 -30.23 -2.26
N LEU A 630 -36.15 -30.75 -3.41
CA LEU A 630 -36.54 -32.05 -3.93
C LEU A 630 -36.27 -33.19 -2.94
N TRP A 631 -35.14 -33.13 -2.22
CA TRP A 631 -34.80 -34.09 -1.19
C TRP A 631 -35.71 -34.00 0.04
N LEU A 632 -35.98 -32.79 0.53
CA LEU A 632 -36.90 -32.55 1.66
C LEU A 632 -38.33 -32.99 1.32
N MET A 633 -38.80 -32.75 0.09
CA MET A 633 -40.11 -33.22 -0.36
C MET A 633 -40.24 -34.75 -0.32
N ARG A 634 -39.15 -35.49 -0.59
CA ARG A 634 -39.12 -36.96 -0.45
C ARG A 634 -39.07 -37.44 1.00
N LEU A 635 -38.73 -36.58 1.96
CA LEU A 635 -38.71 -36.90 3.39
C LEU A 635 -40.02 -36.55 4.11
N LEU A 636 -40.92 -35.80 3.48
CA LEU A 636 -42.27 -35.60 4.01
C LEU A 636 -43.00 -36.95 4.00
N PRO A 637 -43.49 -37.44 5.16
CA PRO A 637 -44.25 -38.69 5.20
C PRO A 637 -45.46 -38.59 4.25
N GLU A 638 -45.74 -39.64 3.48
CA GLU A 638 -46.85 -39.67 2.51
C GLU A 638 -48.19 -39.24 3.16
N GLU A 639 -48.38 -39.52 4.44
CA GLU A 639 -49.55 -39.11 5.22
C GLU A 639 -49.74 -37.59 5.40
N ARG A 640 -48.68 -36.78 5.33
CA ARG A 640 -48.79 -35.30 5.42
C ARG A 640 -49.14 -34.69 4.06
N LEU A 641 -48.57 -35.20 2.97
CA LEU A 641 -48.92 -34.77 1.61
C LEU A 641 -50.38 -35.14 1.28
N ALA A 642 -50.82 -36.33 1.68
CA ALA A 642 -52.22 -36.75 1.60
C ALA A 642 -53.16 -35.86 2.42
N ARG A 643 -52.75 -35.42 3.63
CA ARG A 643 -53.53 -34.48 4.47
C ARG A 643 -53.63 -33.08 3.85
N ILE A 644 -52.56 -32.56 3.27
CA ILE A 644 -52.57 -31.24 2.59
C ILE A 644 -53.45 -31.29 1.34
N ALA A 645 -53.34 -32.36 0.53
CA ALA A 645 -54.18 -32.57 -0.64
C ALA A 645 -55.67 -32.73 -0.28
N ARG A 646 -55.99 -33.45 0.81
CA ARG A 646 -57.38 -33.56 1.33
C ARG A 646 -57.90 -32.22 1.87
N ARG A 647 -57.05 -31.44 2.55
CA ARG A 647 -57.44 -30.11 3.07
C ARG A 647 -57.74 -29.11 1.96
N ASN A 648 -56.97 -29.14 0.88
CA ASN A 648 -57.20 -28.27 -0.28
C ASN A 648 -58.46 -28.68 -1.05
N ARG A 649 -58.68 -29.98 -1.26
CA ARG A 649 -59.95 -30.48 -1.84
C ARG A 649 -61.17 -30.12 -0.99
N HIS A 650 -61.07 -30.27 0.32
CA HIS A 650 -62.20 -29.93 1.19
C HIS A 650 -62.50 -28.43 1.15
N LYS A 651 -61.49 -27.56 1.09
CA LYS A 651 -61.67 -26.11 0.90
C LYS A 651 -62.34 -25.77 -0.42
N GLU A 652 -61.93 -26.39 -1.54
CA GLU A 652 -62.58 -26.22 -2.83
C GLU A 652 -64.05 -26.67 -2.79
N GLU A 653 -64.33 -27.81 -2.15
CA GLU A 653 -65.70 -28.32 -1.95
C GLU A 653 -66.54 -27.43 -1.03
N THR A 654 -65.95 -26.79 -0.01
CA THR A 654 -66.67 -25.86 0.86
C THR A 654 -66.96 -24.54 0.15
N GLN A 655 -66.01 -24.05 -0.65
CA GLN A 655 -66.15 -22.81 -1.41
C GLN A 655 -67.21 -22.94 -2.51
N VAL A 656 -67.26 -24.08 -3.22
CA VAL A 656 -68.31 -24.38 -4.20
C VAL A 656 -69.69 -24.55 -3.54
N ARG A 657 -69.75 -24.99 -2.28
CA ARG A 657 -71.00 -25.10 -1.50
C ARG A 657 -71.48 -23.77 -0.92
N GLU A 658 -70.62 -22.77 -0.78
CA GLU A 658 -70.98 -21.42 -0.32
C GLU A 658 -71.36 -20.51 -1.51
N GLU A 659 -70.94 -20.85 -2.74
CA GLU A 659 -71.31 -20.13 -3.98
C GLU A 659 -72.60 -20.65 -4.66
N VAL A 660 -73.11 -21.83 -4.26
CA VAL A 660 -74.39 -22.42 -4.70
C VAL A 660 -75.43 -22.28 -3.60
#